data_AF-A0A809XY27-F1
#
_entry.id   AF-A0A809XY27-F1
#
_cell.length_a   1.000
_cell.length_b   1.000
_cell.length_c   1.000
_cell.angle_alpha   90.00
_cell.angle_beta   90.00
_cell.angle_gamma   90.00
#
_symmetry.space_group_name_H-M   'P 1'
#
loop_
_entity.id
_entity.type
_entity.pdbx_description
1 polymer ?
#
loop_
_entity_poly.entity_id
_entity_poly.type
_entity_poly.pdbx_seq_one_letter_code
_entity_poly.pdbx_strand_id
1 'polypeptide(L)'
;MEVQSGFAFCPKCGTKQPNACPGCGFPCAPDFAYCPKCGAFVSETPTGGQASARTSPTTLPIRSSSPPLAPAEEAQAAFRPQLDKIDSEANRRTITVLFADLSGFTAMSERLDPEVMQTLQNGLFEELTAAVQSFGGFVDKFIGDALLALFGAPAAHEDDPERAVRAALDMIDRTARLSERAKAYAGSPLLLHVGINTGHVVAGGLGAGVAKSYSVTGDTVNTAQRLQSMAAPGEVLVGPLTHRLTRHAFSYDSLGEVSLKGKMGSVLVHRLKEPLDTPRAARGLDTLGLNAPLIGRDAELARMIASLDLACGGAAQLVRLVGEAGIGKTRLVREFVARIRDQDRFAGVAIRQAACSPLGEQSYGTLAAVLRSAYGIAQKAGATEAEAKVAEALSELGLATDEADRLMPLYLHVLGLGDPNAVLRHVEPEQLRRQIFFAIRTVFERRLALSPLLIIVEDLHWADAVSLEALRFLMDRLERTRLMLLFTHRPMLELDQFGSSRISHATLRLPPLGDADGQRLLAAYFSHGWREPPGRLFNRILDRAGGNPLFLEEIIRALIEAGTLERDGVQWRMTSDEAAADIPASIQALLLARLDRLPHQVRRLAQEAAVIGPRFDAAALGAAATEPARVEAGLELLCDAEIVEEIAGSNSISLRTYRFTQTMLQDVIYQNLLLQRRIELHGRIGGALERLYGHEPERLEDLILLGHHFSLSASKPKGARYLRAAGDRARASYANDDAIRLYQQALAVLLAGGEREPERLVLYERIADLCGAAGRRNTAEEHYQSALEGHRALQDRVSEARILRKLGRLLWDAGKRIKAETHYAEAANLLGGIDAPIEWAHLLQERGRLAFRTGDHVAAARWADEALGYARSVPADADEQGRLEAARAIAEALNTKGVALARLGRHEEAVREVEQSVAAAETAGLLNVACRGYTNLGVLYTIVDPAKAVEVCRRGLDVARRIGDLGFQARLLANFAVACCTFTDRCTEEGVPAAEKAIEIDRALDQREHLAVPLIVLGQIHQCHFRPDLAALCYNEAIEVANETGEPQQLFPCYDGLATLSLDRGDMPEADRYFALAHDVCARHGLDPAGLIVLPFLD
;
A
#
# COMPACT_ATOMS: atom_id res chain seq x y z
N MET A 1 -58.01 -11.62 5.90
CA MET A 1 -58.98 -11.59 7.02
C MET A 1 -58.57 -10.42 7.89
N GLU A 2 -59.35 -9.34 7.86
CA GLU A 2 -59.00 -8.10 8.55
C GLU A 2 -59.26 -8.24 10.05
N VAL A 3 -58.35 -7.73 10.88
CA VAL A 3 -58.52 -7.69 12.34
C VAL A 3 -59.00 -6.29 12.69
N GLN A 4 -60.19 -6.19 13.28
CA GLN A 4 -60.78 -4.90 13.66
C GLN A 4 -59.92 -4.18 14.71
N SER A 5 -59.88 -2.85 14.62
CA SER A 5 -59.06 -1.99 15.48
C SER A 5 -59.57 -2.00 16.93
N GLY A 6 -58.66 -2.28 17.88
CA GLY A 6 -58.97 -2.25 19.32
C GLY A 6 -57.98 -3.00 20.22
N PHE A 7 -57.22 -3.95 19.67
CA PHE A 7 -56.23 -4.71 20.44
C PHE A 7 -54.86 -4.01 20.49
N ALA A 8 -54.31 -3.82 21.69
CA ALA A 8 -52.97 -3.24 21.89
C ALA A 8 -51.82 -4.17 21.42
N PHE A 9 -52.10 -5.45 21.21
CA PHE A 9 -51.15 -6.47 20.74
C PHE A 9 -51.83 -7.35 19.68
N CYS A 10 -51.05 -7.87 18.72
CA CYS A 10 -51.52 -8.80 17.72
C CYS A 10 -51.91 -10.15 18.34
N PRO A 11 -53.18 -10.59 18.29
CA PRO A 11 -53.62 -11.83 18.94
C PRO A 11 -53.05 -13.11 18.30
N LYS A 12 -52.34 -13.01 17.16
CA LYS A 12 -51.71 -14.15 16.48
C LYS A 12 -50.22 -14.33 16.79
N CYS A 13 -49.51 -13.28 17.22
CA CYS A 13 -48.05 -13.31 17.42
C CYS A 13 -47.55 -12.51 18.63
N GLY A 14 -48.43 -11.92 19.44
CA GLY A 14 -48.06 -11.19 20.66
C GLY A 14 -47.38 -9.83 20.45
N THR A 15 -47.02 -9.46 19.21
CA THR A 15 -46.36 -8.18 18.90
C THR A 15 -47.28 -7.00 19.22
N LYS A 16 -46.77 -6.01 19.96
CA LYS A 16 -47.51 -4.77 20.29
C LYS A 16 -47.83 -4.00 19.01
N GLN A 17 -49.05 -3.48 18.89
CA GLN A 17 -49.49 -2.73 17.70
C GLN A 17 -48.93 -1.30 17.69
N PRO A 18 -48.66 -0.71 16.51
CA PRO A 18 -48.16 0.67 16.40
C PRO A 18 -49.23 1.70 16.78
N ASN A 19 -48.81 2.78 17.45
CA ASN A 19 -49.67 3.92 17.78
C ASN A 19 -49.66 4.95 16.64
N ALA A 20 -50.82 5.50 16.28
CA ALA A 20 -50.87 6.64 15.37
C ALA A 20 -50.32 7.89 16.08
N CYS A 21 -49.38 8.61 15.45
CA CYS A 21 -48.83 9.85 15.98
C CYS A 21 -49.94 10.91 16.13
N PRO A 22 -50.13 11.51 17.33
CA PRO A 22 -51.19 12.51 17.54
C PRO A 22 -50.98 13.79 16.72
N GLY A 23 -49.73 14.10 16.33
CA GLY A 23 -49.40 15.29 15.54
C GLY A 23 -49.49 15.14 14.02
N CYS A 24 -49.56 13.92 13.46
CA CYS A 24 -49.59 13.74 12.00
C CYS A 24 -50.22 12.44 11.47
N GLY A 25 -50.83 11.62 12.33
CA GLY A 25 -51.50 10.36 11.97
C GLY A 25 -50.57 9.22 11.53
N PHE A 26 -49.26 9.43 11.46
CA PHE A 26 -48.31 8.40 11.01
C PHE A 26 -48.22 7.24 12.03
N PRO A 27 -48.33 5.96 11.62
CA PRO A 27 -48.20 4.82 12.52
C PRO A 27 -46.75 4.67 13.01
N CYS A 28 -46.53 4.95 14.29
CA CYS A 28 -45.24 4.81 14.96
C CYS A 28 -45.16 3.44 15.64
N ALA A 29 -44.02 2.75 15.52
CA ALA A 29 -43.81 1.53 16.29
C ALA A 29 -43.88 1.82 17.80
N PRO A 30 -44.40 0.91 18.63
CA PRO A 30 -44.87 1.24 19.98
C PRO A 30 -43.77 1.34 21.06
N ASP A 31 -42.53 1.33 20.60
CA ASP A 31 -41.25 1.62 21.25
C ASP A 31 -40.70 3.02 20.89
N PHE A 32 -41.25 3.69 19.86
CA PHE A 32 -40.79 5.01 19.44
C PHE A 32 -41.34 6.10 20.37
N ALA A 33 -40.45 6.72 21.15
CA ALA A 33 -40.77 7.89 21.95
C ALA A 33 -41.21 9.11 21.10
N TYR A 34 -40.69 9.24 19.88
CA TYR A 34 -40.98 10.35 18.96
C TYR A 34 -41.34 9.84 17.56
N CYS A 35 -42.27 10.51 16.89
CA CYS A 35 -42.71 10.17 15.53
C CYS A 35 -41.59 10.43 14.51
N PRO A 36 -41.18 9.43 13.70
CA PRO A 36 -40.07 9.57 12.77
C PRO A 36 -40.37 10.50 11.59
N LYS A 37 -41.66 10.83 11.36
CA LYS A 37 -42.11 11.72 10.28
C LYS A 37 -42.17 13.20 10.68
N CYS A 38 -42.33 13.53 11.96
CA CYS A 38 -42.54 14.93 12.39
C CYS A 38 -41.94 15.31 13.76
N GLY A 39 -41.29 14.40 14.48
CA GLY A 39 -40.67 14.68 15.77
C GLY A 39 -41.65 14.87 16.95
N ALA A 40 -42.97 14.77 16.75
CA ALA A 40 -43.94 14.83 17.85
C ALA A 40 -43.80 13.62 18.79
N PHE A 41 -43.86 13.85 20.10
CA PHE A 41 -43.76 12.82 21.15
C PHE A 41 -44.99 11.89 21.13
N VAL A 42 -44.80 10.59 21.38
CA VAL A 42 -45.83 9.54 21.20
C VAL A 42 -45.97 8.60 22.41
N SER A 43 -45.11 8.73 23.42
CA SER A 43 -45.08 7.85 24.61
C SER A 43 -45.41 8.60 25.91
N GLU A 44 -46.54 8.33 26.56
CA GLU A 44 -46.87 8.94 27.85
C GLU A 44 -46.05 8.34 29.00
N THR A 45 -45.11 9.12 29.54
CA THR A 45 -44.58 8.97 30.91
C THR A 45 -44.22 10.36 31.49
N PRO A 46 -44.30 10.60 32.82
CA PRO A 46 -44.40 11.97 33.37
C PRO A 46 -43.09 12.78 33.48
N THR A 47 -43.24 14.08 33.78
CA THR A 47 -42.26 15.16 33.48
C THR A 47 -41.56 15.80 34.69
N GLY A 48 -40.33 16.32 34.47
CA GLY A 48 -39.68 17.39 35.25
C GLY A 48 -38.22 17.60 34.79
N GLY A 49 -37.62 18.81 34.69
CA GLY A 49 -38.07 20.18 34.97
C GLY A 49 -37.51 21.23 33.97
N GLN A 50 -37.38 22.51 34.38
CA GLN A 50 -37.32 23.68 33.49
C GLN A 50 -35.96 24.41 33.34
N ALA A 51 -35.91 25.34 32.37
CA ALA A 51 -35.12 26.61 32.32
C ALA A 51 -33.61 26.54 31.96
N SER A 52 -32.96 27.60 31.44
CA SER A 52 -33.35 28.79 30.64
C SER A 52 -32.06 29.50 30.12
N ALA A 53 -32.13 30.45 29.17
CA ALA A 53 -30.96 31.08 28.53
C ALA A 53 -31.06 32.62 28.33
N ARG A 54 -29.91 33.32 28.33
CA ARG A 54 -29.65 34.73 27.87
C ARG A 54 -28.13 35.04 27.89
N THR A 55 -27.44 35.27 26.75
CA THR A 55 -27.18 36.53 25.97
C THR A 55 -26.02 37.43 26.46
N SER A 56 -25.07 37.73 25.55
CA SER A 56 -23.90 38.65 25.68
C SER A 56 -24.23 40.14 25.41
N PRO A 57 -23.27 41.10 25.53
CA PRO A 57 -22.59 41.62 24.31
C PRO A 57 -21.14 42.19 24.43
N THR A 58 -20.55 42.46 23.24
CA THR A 58 -19.44 43.33 22.72
C THR A 58 -18.80 44.43 23.64
N THR A 59 -17.57 44.98 23.43
CA THR A 59 -17.00 45.69 22.23
C THR A 59 -15.46 46.01 22.31
N LEU A 60 -14.82 46.43 21.19
CA LEU A 60 -13.41 46.95 21.02
C LEU A 60 -13.41 48.53 20.92
N PRO A 61 -12.45 49.33 20.33
CA PRO A 61 -11.11 49.11 19.69
C PRO A 61 -10.01 50.27 19.81
N ILE A 62 -8.86 50.17 19.07
CA ILE A 62 -8.03 51.29 18.45
C ILE A 62 -7.08 52.15 19.37
N ARG A 63 -5.85 52.66 19.04
CA ARG A 63 -4.91 52.63 17.85
C ARG A 63 -3.41 52.98 18.15
N SER A 64 -2.55 52.54 17.23
CA SER A 64 -1.15 52.89 16.80
C SER A 64 -0.42 54.24 17.13
N SER A 65 0.93 54.20 17.26
CA SER A 65 1.92 55.03 16.52
C SER A 65 3.41 54.57 16.71
N SER A 66 4.35 55.05 15.86
CA SER A 66 5.83 54.79 15.83
C SER A 66 6.51 55.78 14.84
N PRO A 67 7.85 55.81 14.61
CA PRO A 67 9.05 55.34 15.35
C PRO A 67 9.88 56.61 15.79
N PRO A 68 11.18 56.91 15.47
CA PRO A 68 12.41 56.13 15.16
C PRO A 68 13.74 56.62 15.86
N LEU A 69 14.89 56.09 15.39
CA LEU A 69 16.30 56.52 15.54
C LEU A 69 17.09 56.17 16.84
N ALA A 70 18.38 55.87 16.65
CA ALA A 70 19.36 55.34 17.62
C ALA A 70 20.73 56.08 17.44
N PRO A 71 21.84 55.75 18.18
CA PRO A 71 22.62 54.55 17.85
C PRO A 71 23.40 53.86 19.01
N ALA A 72 23.99 52.71 18.68
CA ALA A 72 25.26 52.11 19.16
C ALA A 72 25.54 51.88 20.66
N GLU A 73 25.63 50.59 21.04
CA GLU A 73 26.87 50.04 21.64
C GLU A 73 26.93 48.51 21.42
N GLU A 74 27.86 48.02 20.58
CA GLU A 74 28.03 46.60 20.23
C GLU A 74 29.26 46.01 20.93
N ALA A 75 29.07 45.31 22.06
CA ALA A 75 30.19 44.71 22.80
C ALA A 75 29.87 43.41 23.59
N GLN A 76 28.77 42.70 23.28
CA GLN A 76 28.38 41.49 24.05
C GLN A 76 27.53 40.47 23.27
N ALA A 77 27.67 40.41 21.94
CA ALA A 77 26.87 39.57 21.05
C ALA A 77 27.67 38.41 20.41
N ALA A 78 28.04 37.41 21.22
CA ALA A 78 28.48 36.10 20.77
C ALA A 78 27.90 35.02 21.69
N PHE A 79 27.56 33.85 21.13
CA PHE A 79 26.85 32.76 21.84
C PHE A 79 25.47 33.10 22.43
N ARG A 80 24.54 33.48 21.55
CA ARG A 80 23.12 33.16 21.70
C ARG A 80 22.59 32.52 20.41
N PRO A 81 21.99 31.31 20.47
CA PRO A 81 21.03 30.87 19.47
C PRO A 81 19.86 31.86 19.38
N GLN A 82 19.23 31.98 18.21
CA GLN A 82 18.20 33.00 17.97
C GLN A 82 16.97 32.76 18.85
N LEU A 83 16.75 33.67 19.81
CA LEU A 83 15.60 33.70 20.74
C LEU A 83 14.51 34.68 20.28
N ASP A 84 14.50 35.01 19.00
CA ASP A 84 13.58 35.98 18.41
C ASP A 84 12.15 35.43 18.38
N LYS A 85 11.31 35.93 19.31
CA LYS A 85 9.93 35.52 19.62
C LYS A 85 9.77 34.23 20.44
N ILE A 86 10.38 34.19 21.63
CA ILE A 86 9.64 33.63 22.76
C ILE A 86 8.47 34.57 23.07
N ASP A 87 7.25 34.03 23.09
CA ASP A 87 6.07 34.79 23.51
C ASP A 87 6.18 35.15 25.00
N SER A 88 5.99 36.43 25.35
CA SER A 88 6.33 36.92 26.69
C SER A 88 5.23 36.70 27.73
N GLU A 89 4.08 36.15 27.31
CA GLU A 89 3.00 35.74 28.18
C GLU A 89 3.34 34.45 28.95
N ALA A 90 2.93 34.38 30.22
CA ALA A 90 3.19 33.23 31.07
C ALA A 90 2.17 32.11 30.79
N ASN A 91 2.60 31.04 30.13
CA ASN A 91 1.73 29.93 29.75
C ASN A 91 1.88 28.70 30.68
N ARG A 92 0.79 27.95 30.85
CA ARG A 92 0.82 26.64 31.50
C ARG A 92 1.24 25.59 30.49
N ARG A 93 2.24 24.79 30.83
CA ARG A 93 2.77 23.70 30.00
C ARG A 93 3.22 22.53 30.87
N THR A 94 3.28 21.33 30.31
CA THR A 94 3.99 20.20 30.90
C THR A 94 5.46 20.29 30.50
N ILE A 95 6.37 20.14 31.45
CA ILE A 95 7.82 20.01 31.17
C ILE A 95 8.41 18.87 32.00
N THR A 96 9.61 18.43 31.63
CA THR A 96 10.52 17.69 32.51
C THR A 96 11.61 18.61 33.02
N VAL A 97 11.76 18.67 34.35
CA VAL A 97 12.81 19.42 35.04
C VAL A 97 13.89 18.45 35.48
N LEU A 98 15.16 18.80 35.25
CA LEU A 98 16.33 18.08 35.73
C LEU A 98 17.18 19.03 36.60
N PHE A 99 17.52 18.56 37.81
CA PHE A 99 18.58 19.13 38.64
C PHE A 99 19.74 18.13 38.72
N ALA A 100 20.96 18.57 38.46
CA ALA A 100 22.19 17.79 38.65
C ALA A 100 23.18 18.60 39.48
N ASP A 101 23.82 17.96 40.46
CA ASP A 101 24.59 18.66 41.49
C ASP A 101 25.85 17.87 41.92
N LEU A 102 26.94 18.55 42.30
CA LEU A 102 28.24 17.92 42.52
C LEU A 102 28.42 17.45 43.98
N SER A 103 28.46 16.13 44.16
CA SER A 103 28.57 15.49 45.47
C SER A 103 29.82 15.95 46.23
N GLY A 104 29.62 16.69 47.33
CA GLY A 104 30.71 17.10 48.22
C GLY A 104 31.48 18.35 47.79
N PHE A 105 30.98 19.15 46.84
CA PHE A 105 31.61 20.40 46.37
C PHE A 105 32.18 21.27 47.50
N THR A 106 31.41 21.51 48.57
CA THR A 106 31.85 22.34 49.71
C THR A 106 33.17 21.85 50.30
N ALA A 107 33.28 20.54 50.56
CA ALA A 107 34.48 19.92 51.13
C ALA A 107 35.67 19.85 50.15
N MET A 108 35.44 20.06 48.84
CA MET A 108 36.49 20.28 47.85
C MET A 108 36.91 21.76 47.80
N SER A 109 35.95 22.69 47.86
CA SER A 109 36.21 24.14 47.88
C SER A 109 36.97 24.63 49.13
N GLU A 110 36.91 23.89 50.25
CA GLU A 110 37.71 24.13 51.46
C GLU A 110 39.17 23.62 51.35
N ARG A 111 39.51 22.87 50.29
CA ARG A 111 40.80 22.16 50.14
C ARG A 111 41.58 22.53 48.89
N LEU A 112 40.88 22.89 47.81
CA LEU A 112 41.47 23.31 46.54
C LEU A 112 41.70 24.82 46.55
N ASP A 113 42.72 25.26 45.82
CA ASP A 113 42.94 26.69 45.57
C ASP A 113 41.74 27.28 44.78
N PRO A 114 41.27 28.50 45.08
CA PRO A 114 40.14 29.11 44.37
C PRO A 114 40.26 29.15 42.85
N GLU A 115 41.45 29.36 42.26
CA GLU A 115 41.65 29.38 40.80
C GLU A 115 41.51 27.97 40.20
N VAL A 116 42.00 26.95 40.91
CA VAL A 116 41.85 25.53 40.54
C VAL A 116 40.39 25.10 40.68
N MET A 117 39.70 25.52 41.74
CA MET A 117 38.29 25.23 41.97
C MET A 117 37.40 25.89 40.90
N GLN A 118 37.68 27.14 40.53
CA GLN A 118 36.94 27.84 39.47
C GLN A 118 37.15 27.17 38.10
N THR A 119 38.38 26.75 37.79
CA THR A 119 38.71 26.03 36.55
C THR A 119 37.99 24.69 36.48
N LEU A 120 37.95 23.94 37.59
CA LEU A 120 37.22 22.68 37.72
C LEU A 120 35.69 22.88 37.57
N GLN A 121 35.14 23.93 38.19
CA GLN A 121 33.71 24.26 38.11
C GLN A 121 33.29 24.66 36.68
N ASN A 122 34.08 25.50 36.01
CA ASN A 122 33.82 25.87 34.62
C ASN A 122 33.87 24.65 33.68
N GLY A 123 34.91 23.82 33.78
CA GLY A 123 35.03 22.60 32.97
C GLY A 123 33.90 21.58 33.22
N LEU A 124 33.39 21.50 34.46
CA LEU A 124 32.20 20.71 34.75
C LEU A 124 30.95 21.32 34.10
N PHE A 125 30.73 22.63 34.25
CA PHE A 125 29.56 23.31 33.69
C PHE A 125 29.52 23.28 32.16
N GLU A 126 30.68 23.31 31.48
CA GLU A 126 30.78 23.08 30.04
C GLU A 126 30.30 21.66 29.65
N GLU A 127 30.81 20.62 30.31
CA GLU A 127 30.44 19.22 30.04
C GLU A 127 28.95 18.93 30.35
N LEU A 128 28.42 19.45 31.47
CA LEU A 128 27.00 19.29 31.81
C LEU A 128 26.09 20.06 30.85
N THR A 129 26.47 21.26 30.42
CA THR A 129 25.72 22.04 29.43
C THR A 129 25.72 21.34 28.08
N ALA A 130 26.87 20.77 27.67
CA ALA A 130 26.97 19.99 26.44
C ALA A 130 26.07 18.74 26.47
N ALA A 131 25.94 18.05 27.62
CA ALA A 131 25.01 16.94 27.78
C ALA A 131 23.54 17.39 27.61
N VAL A 132 23.12 18.47 28.27
CA VAL A 132 21.75 19.01 28.14
C VAL A 132 21.43 19.37 26.68
N GLN A 133 22.34 20.08 26.01
CA GLN A 133 22.17 20.52 24.62
C GLN A 133 22.20 19.34 23.63
N SER A 134 22.98 18.29 23.89
CA SER A 134 23.05 17.10 23.03
C SER A 134 21.70 16.35 22.92
N PHE A 135 20.84 16.47 23.94
CA PHE A 135 19.48 15.93 23.93
C PHE A 135 18.39 17.01 23.73
N GLY A 136 18.77 18.20 23.26
CA GLY A 136 17.82 19.27 22.91
C GLY A 136 17.14 19.95 24.11
N GLY A 137 17.68 19.80 25.32
CA GLY A 137 17.23 20.53 26.51
C GLY A 137 17.81 21.96 26.58
N PHE A 138 17.27 22.75 27.51
CA PHE A 138 17.70 24.11 27.78
C PHE A 138 18.21 24.25 29.22
N VAL A 139 19.40 24.83 29.40
CA VAL A 139 19.93 25.18 30.74
C VAL A 139 19.32 26.53 31.15
N ASP A 140 18.52 26.53 32.22
CA ASP A 140 17.83 27.71 32.72
C ASP A 140 18.76 28.59 33.57
N LYS A 141 19.55 27.97 34.45
CA LYS A 141 20.58 28.62 35.28
C LYS A 141 21.45 27.60 36.03
N PHE A 142 22.59 28.09 36.52
CA PHE A 142 23.38 27.46 37.57
C PHE A 142 22.98 28.03 38.94
N ILE A 143 23.03 27.22 39.99
CA ILE A 143 22.66 27.58 41.36
C ILE A 143 23.75 27.05 42.30
N GLY A 144 24.80 27.85 42.50
CA GLY A 144 26.00 27.40 43.19
C GLY A 144 26.77 26.40 42.33
N ASP A 145 26.79 25.15 42.77
CA ASP A 145 27.34 23.96 42.14
C ASP A 145 26.32 23.13 41.34
N ALA A 146 25.02 23.39 41.53
CA ALA A 146 23.94 22.70 40.82
C ALA A 146 23.61 23.33 39.45
N LEU A 147 23.26 22.49 38.47
CA LEU A 147 22.68 22.87 37.18
C LEU A 147 21.17 22.62 37.17
N LEU A 148 20.39 23.58 36.65
CA LEU A 148 18.97 23.43 36.36
C LEU A 148 18.72 23.38 34.83
N ALA A 149 18.19 22.25 34.36
CA ALA A 149 17.81 22.04 32.96
C ALA A 149 16.29 21.80 32.80
N LEU A 150 15.78 22.20 31.63
CA LEU A 150 14.39 22.10 31.23
C LEU A 150 14.29 21.38 29.89
N PHE A 151 13.34 20.46 29.78
CA PHE A 151 12.92 19.78 28.56
C PHE A 151 11.41 20.00 28.44
N GLY A 152 10.91 20.53 27.32
CA GLY A 152 9.54 21.09 27.20
C GLY A 152 9.46 22.63 27.29
N ALA A 153 10.60 23.29 27.52
CA ALA A 153 10.72 24.74 27.50
C ALA A 153 12.13 25.17 27.03
N PRO A 154 12.26 26.15 26.11
CA PRO A 154 11.17 26.91 25.48
C PRO A 154 10.39 26.12 24.41
N ALA A 155 11.01 25.14 23.75
CA ALA A 155 10.39 24.19 22.82
C ALA A 155 10.10 22.83 23.48
N ALA A 156 9.22 22.02 22.90
CA ALA A 156 8.76 20.75 23.46
C ALA A 156 8.74 19.59 22.44
N HIS A 157 8.92 18.38 22.94
CA HIS A 157 9.02 17.12 22.20
C HIS A 157 8.31 16.01 22.96
N GLU A 158 7.70 15.05 22.26
CA GLU A 158 6.99 13.92 22.89
C GLU A 158 7.93 13.03 23.73
N ASP A 159 9.24 13.06 23.43
CA ASP A 159 10.31 12.33 24.14
C ASP A 159 11.07 13.17 25.20
N ASP A 160 10.63 14.38 25.56
CA ASP A 160 11.28 15.23 26.57
C ASP A 160 11.59 14.54 27.92
N PRO A 161 10.74 13.65 28.48
CA PRO A 161 11.08 12.88 29.68
C PRO A 161 12.22 11.88 29.46
N GLU A 162 12.26 11.22 28.30
CA GLU A 162 13.31 10.29 27.92
C GLU A 162 14.62 11.03 27.63
N ARG A 163 14.57 12.17 26.95
CA ARG A 163 15.72 13.08 26.73
C ARG A 163 16.36 13.52 28.03
N ALA A 164 15.57 13.91 29.03
CA ALA A 164 16.08 14.28 30.34
C ALA A 164 16.82 13.11 31.02
N VAL A 165 16.28 11.88 30.93
CA VAL A 165 16.93 10.67 31.48
C VAL A 165 18.22 10.32 30.71
N ARG A 166 18.24 10.45 29.38
CA ARG A 166 19.45 10.26 28.56
C ARG A 166 20.52 11.31 28.86
N ALA A 167 20.13 12.58 29.01
CA ALA A 167 21.04 13.65 29.42
C ALA A 167 21.64 13.42 30.81
N ALA A 168 20.86 12.92 31.78
CA ALA A 168 21.38 12.58 33.11
C ALA A 168 22.44 11.46 33.08
N LEU A 169 22.29 10.46 32.20
CA LEU A 169 23.29 9.40 32.01
C LEU A 169 24.56 9.94 31.32
N ASP A 170 24.42 10.76 30.28
CA ASP A 170 25.54 11.41 29.58
C ASP A 170 26.31 12.39 30.49
N MET A 171 25.60 13.14 31.35
CA MET A 171 26.22 13.95 32.41
C MET A 171 27.11 13.11 33.33
N ILE A 172 26.64 11.96 33.80
CA ILE A 172 27.40 11.08 34.72
C ILE A 172 28.66 10.54 34.02
N ASP A 173 28.54 10.07 32.77
CA ASP A 173 29.70 9.57 32.01
C ASP A 173 30.73 10.69 31.72
N ARG A 174 30.29 11.87 31.32
CA ARG A 174 31.19 13.03 31.14
C ARG A 174 31.84 13.47 32.43
N THR A 175 31.12 13.50 33.55
CA THR A 175 31.70 13.80 34.86
C THR A 175 32.73 12.75 35.28
N ALA A 176 32.53 11.46 34.96
CA ALA A 176 33.54 10.43 35.17
C ALA A 176 34.80 10.68 34.30
N ARG A 177 34.64 11.01 33.01
CA ARG A 177 35.76 11.38 32.10
C ARG A 177 36.49 12.66 32.52
N LEU A 178 35.77 13.64 33.09
CA LEU A 178 36.36 14.83 33.70
C LEU A 178 37.10 14.47 34.99
N SER A 179 36.54 13.57 35.81
CA SER A 179 37.18 13.09 37.03
C SER A 179 38.51 12.40 36.77
N GLU A 180 38.62 11.58 35.72
CA GLU A 180 39.90 10.97 35.32
C GLU A 180 40.96 12.03 34.97
N ARG A 181 40.57 13.08 34.22
CA ARG A 181 41.45 14.23 33.92
C ARG A 181 41.80 15.04 35.18
N ALA A 182 40.88 15.14 36.13
CA ALA A 182 41.02 15.95 37.35
C ALA A 182 41.74 15.23 38.50
N LYS A 183 41.91 13.89 38.46
CA LYS A 183 42.55 13.08 39.52
C LYS A 183 43.89 13.64 40.02
N ALA A 184 44.67 14.27 39.13
CA ALA A 184 45.99 14.84 39.46
C ALA A 184 45.94 16.02 40.44
N TYR A 185 44.79 16.69 40.62
CA TYR A 185 44.63 17.85 41.50
C TYR A 185 43.38 17.82 42.39
N ALA A 186 42.26 17.22 41.95
CA ALA A 186 41.01 17.17 42.72
C ALA A 186 41.02 16.14 43.88
N GLY A 187 41.97 15.20 43.89
CA GLY A 187 42.22 14.27 45.01
C GLY A 187 41.09 13.27 45.34
N SER A 188 39.97 13.31 44.65
CA SER A 188 38.77 12.49 44.88
C SER A 188 37.94 12.35 43.59
N PRO A 189 37.08 11.31 43.46
CA PRO A 189 36.25 11.14 42.28
C PRO A 189 35.09 12.14 42.27
N LEU A 190 34.87 12.80 41.13
CA LEU A 190 33.73 13.69 40.90
C LEU A 190 32.49 12.83 40.64
N LEU A 191 31.43 13.02 41.41
CA LEU A 191 30.18 12.27 41.29
C LEU A 191 28.99 13.23 41.32
N LEU A 192 28.10 13.14 40.33
CA LEU A 192 26.83 13.86 40.35
C LEU A 192 25.80 13.13 41.20
N HIS A 193 24.81 13.87 41.69
CA HIS A 193 23.55 13.33 42.17
C HIS A 193 22.41 14.11 41.50
N VAL A 194 21.41 13.40 40.97
CA VAL A 194 20.50 13.94 39.94
C VAL A 194 19.04 13.65 40.27
N GLY A 195 18.18 14.65 40.08
CA GLY A 195 16.74 14.59 40.33
C GLY A 195 15.94 15.06 39.12
N ILE A 196 15.04 14.22 38.62
CA ILE A 196 14.23 14.48 37.43
C ILE A 196 12.74 14.39 37.78
N ASN A 197 11.95 15.39 37.42
CA ASN A 197 10.50 15.32 37.58
C ASN A 197 9.73 16.01 36.44
N THR A 198 8.77 15.29 35.89
CA THR A 198 7.84 15.74 34.83
C THR A 198 6.53 16.20 35.45
N GLY A 199 5.97 17.30 34.96
CA GLY A 199 4.70 17.82 35.43
C GLY A 199 4.37 19.22 34.90
N HIS A 200 3.20 19.73 35.28
CA HIS A 200 2.77 21.06 34.86
C HIS A 200 3.55 22.17 35.58
N VAL A 201 3.80 23.26 34.86
CA VAL A 201 4.44 24.49 35.35
C VAL A 201 3.80 25.71 34.70
N VAL A 202 4.11 26.90 35.24
CA VAL A 202 3.95 28.17 34.53
C VAL A 202 5.34 28.60 34.05
N ALA A 203 5.48 28.82 32.74
CA ALA A 203 6.73 29.25 32.11
C ALA A 203 6.51 30.54 31.31
N GLY A 204 7.44 31.50 31.41
CA GLY A 204 7.34 32.78 30.71
C GLY A 204 8.32 33.84 31.23
N GLY A 205 8.13 35.09 30.78
CA GLY A 205 8.97 36.22 31.20
C GLY A 205 8.62 36.70 32.62
N LEU A 206 9.40 36.27 33.61
CA LEU A 206 9.21 36.60 35.03
C LEU A 206 10.22 37.68 35.48
N GLY A 207 9.72 38.90 35.71
CA GLY A 207 10.52 40.03 36.15
C GLY A 207 9.79 41.36 35.99
N ALA A 208 10.33 42.42 36.58
CA ALA A 208 9.82 43.78 36.45
C ALA A 208 10.81 44.66 35.66
N GLY A 209 10.29 45.48 34.74
CA GLY A 209 11.12 46.34 33.89
C GLY A 209 11.88 45.56 32.82
N VAL A 210 13.11 46.00 32.53
CA VAL A 210 13.94 45.49 31.41
C VAL A 210 14.50 44.08 31.69
N ALA A 211 14.61 43.68 32.96
CA ALA A 211 15.13 42.38 33.37
C ALA A 211 14.06 41.26 33.39
N LYS A 212 13.36 41.06 32.26
CA LYS A 212 12.55 39.84 32.05
C LYS A 212 13.45 38.68 31.62
N SER A 213 13.86 37.83 32.54
CA SER A 213 14.36 36.49 32.18
C SER A 213 13.17 35.57 31.87
N TYR A 214 13.37 34.66 30.91
CA TYR A 214 12.51 33.48 30.80
C TYR A 214 12.81 32.57 32.00
N SER A 215 11.77 32.09 32.67
CA SER A 215 11.92 31.27 33.88
C SER A 215 10.65 30.44 34.12
N VAL A 216 10.76 29.45 34.99
CA VAL A 216 9.71 28.45 35.26
C VAL A 216 9.37 28.38 36.74
N THR A 217 8.07 28.28 37.05
CA THR A 217 7.56 28.17 38.42
C THR A 217 6.51 27.06 38.55
N GLY A 218 6.58 26.28 39.63
CA GLY A 218 5.63 25.21 39.94
C GLY A 218 6.19 24.16 40.90
N ASP A 219 5.30 23.38 41.53
CA ASP A 219 5.67 22.25 42.40
C ASP A 219 6.53 21.19 41.69
N THR A 220 6.41 21.07 40.37
CA THR A 220 7.26 20.23 39.52
C THR A 220 8.75 20.53 39.68
N VAL A 221 9.13 21.82 39.71
CA VAL A 221 10.53 22.27 39.88
C VAL A 221 11.02 21.94 41.29
N ASN A 222 10.23 22.29 42.31
CA ASN A 222 10.54 22.00 43.71
C ASN A 222 10.66 20.50 43.98
N THR A 223 9.90 19.67 43.25
CA THR A 223 9.97 18.20 43.36
C THR A 223 11.23 17.65 42.72
N ALA A 224 11.63 18.12 41.52
CA ALA A 224 12.90 17.72 40.90
C ALA A 224 14.11 18.06 41.79
N GLN A 225 14.15 19.26 42.37
CA GLN A 225 15.20 19.66 43.32
C GLN A 225 15.25 18.72 44.54
N ARG A 226 14.09 18.41 45.15
CA ARG A 226 14.01 17.53 46.32
C ARG A 226 14.36 16.07 46.00
N LEU A 227 14.21 15.62 44.76
CA LEU A 227 14.71 14.32 44.30
C LEU A 227 16.25 14.36 44.18
N GLN A 228 16.83 15.43 43.62
CA GLN A 228 18.28 15.63 43.56
C GLN A 228 18.88 15.61 44.96
N SER A 229 18.36 16.41 45.89
CA SER A 229 18.86 16.49 47.27
C SER A 229 18.61 15.23 48.11
N MET A 230 18.01 14.19 47.54
CA MET A 230 17.80 12.87 48.15
C MET A 230 18.61 11.76 47.47
N ALA A 231 19.12 11.99 46.26
CA ALA A 231 19.92 11.04 45.51
C ALA A 231 21.32 10.89 46.12
N ALA A 232 21.84 9.67 46.18
CA ALA A 232 23.22 9.41 46.58
C ALA A 232 24.22 9.81 45.46
N PRO A 233 25.53 9.92 45.77
CA PRO A 233 26.55 10.14 44.75
C PRO A 233 26.55 9.03 43.68
N GLY A 234 26.35 9.42 42.41
CA GLY A 234 26.18 8.53 41.26
C GLY A 234 24.72 8.15 40.95
N GLU A 235 23.73 8.62 41.71
CA GLU A 235 22.33 8.21 41.58
C GLU A 235 21.49 9.23 40.78
N VAL A 236 20.58 8.71 39.94
CA VAL A 236 19.51 9.48 39.28
C VAL A 236 18.16 9.04 39.85
N LEU A 237 17.44 9.97 40.48
CA LEU A 237 16.10 9.77 41.02
C LEU A 237 15.03 10.45 40.15
N VAL A 238 13.96 9.71 39.84
CA VAL A 238 12.87 10.20 38.99
C VAL A 238 11.51 10.15 39.68
N GLY A 239 10.67 11.15 39.36
CA GLY A 239 9.30 11.25 39.84
C GLY A 239 8.32 10.28 39.14
N PRO A 240 7.09 10.12 39.65
CA PRO A 240 6.15 9.08 39.22
C PRO A 240 5.50 9.34 37.86
N LEU A 241 5.57 10.56 37.32
CA LEU A 241 5.20 10.82 35.93
C LEU A 241 6.37 10.53 34.98
N THR A 242 7.58 10.96 35.32
CA THR A 242 8.81 10.67 34.55
C THR A 242 9.05 9.17 34.41
N HIS A 243 8.97 8.40 35.50
CA HIS A 243 9.05 6.93 35.43
C HIS A 243 8.00 6.35 34.48
N ARG A 244 6.73 6.77 34.58
CA ARG A 244 5.68 6.28 33.68
C ARG A 244 5.99 6.59 32.21
N LEU A 245 6.46 7.80 31.90
CA LEU A 245 6.78 8.23 30.54
C LEU A 245 8.13 7.71 30.01
N THR A 246 8.85 6.86 30.76
CA THR A 246 10.18 6.33 30.35
C THR A 246 10.37 4.82 30.61
N ARG A 247 9.42 4.14 31.28
CA ARG A 247 9.47 2.70 31.62
C ARG A 247 9.53 1.73 30.42
N HIS A 248 9.34 2.24 29.20
CA HIS A 248 9.50 1.48 27.95
C HIS A 248 10.96 1.41 27.46
N ALA A 249 11.81 2.34 27.92
CA ALA A 249 13.19 2.51 27.46
C ALA A 249 14.25 2.33 28.58
N PHE A 250 13.89 2.41 29.87
CA PHE A 250 14.83 2.27 30.99
C PHE A 250 14.31 1.36 32.11
N SER A 251 15.24 0.74 32.81
CA SER A 251 15.04 -0.06 34.03
C SER A 251 15.09 0.83 35.28
N TYR A 252 14.25 0.52 36.28
CA TYR A 252 14.12 1.30 37.51
C TYR A 252 13.92 0.40 38.74
N ASP A 253 14.55 0.77 39.86
CA ASP A 253 14.18 0.30 41.20
C ASP A 253 13.18 1.28 41.84
N SER A 254 12.11 0.77 42.47
CA SER A 254 11.24 1.64 43.28
C SER A 254 11.80 1.80 44.69
N LEU A 255 11.89 3.04 45.16
CA LEU A 255 12.21 3.36 46.56
C LEU A 255 10.94 3.53 47.41
N GLY A 256 9.77 3.23 46.83
CA GLY A 256 8.47 3.35 47.50
C GLY A 256 8.01 4.80 47.67
N GLU A 257 7.09 4.99 48.61
CA GLU A 257 6.53 6.30 48.95
C GLU A 257 7.42 7.04 49.96
N VAL A 258 7.96 8.19 49.56
CA VAL A 258 8.87 9.00 50.39
C VAL A 258 8.28 10.38 50.68
N SER A 259 8.30 10.77 51.96
CA SER A 259 7.85 12.10 52.42
C SER A 259 8.91 13.16 52.16
N LEU A 260 8.85 13.82 50.99
CA LEU A 260 9.77 14.91 50.64
C LEU A 260 9.60 16.11 51.59
N LYS A 261 10.70 16.62 52.16
CA LYS A 261 10.72 17.69 53.17
C LYS A 261 9.89 18.91 52.73
N GLY A 262 8.85 19.23 53.49
CA GLY A 262 7.95 20.35 53.18
C GLY A 262 7.01 20.09 52.00
N LYS A 263 6.54 18.85 51.83
CA LYS A 263 5.41 18.47 50.97
C LYS A 263 4.30 17.86 51.83
N MET A 264 3.05 18.09 51.45
CA MET A 264 1.90 17.39 52.02
C MET A 264 1.76 16.05 51.28
N GLY A 265 1.84 14.95 52.01
CA GLY A 265 1.82 13.60 51.43
C GLY A 265 3.19 13.10 50.95
N SER A 266 3.24 11.80 50.71
CA SER A 266 4.32 11.04 50.12
C SER A 266 4.38 11.21 48.59
N VAL A 267 5.53 10.88 48.00
CA VAL A 267 5.71 10.76 46.54
C VAL A 267 6.37 9.42 46.24
N LEU A 268 5.87 8.69 45.24
CA LEU A 268 6.52 7.47 44.74
C LEU A 268 7.81 7.82 43.98
N VAL A 269 8.95 7.39 44.49
CA VAL A 269 10.28 7.70 43.91
C VAL A 269 10.90 6.45 43.29
N HIS A 270 11.57 6.63 42.14
CA HIS A 270 12.21 5.55 41.39
C HIS A 270 13.68 5.91 41.11
N ARG A 271 14.58 4.96 41.36
CA ARG A 271 16.00 5.02 41.03
C ARG A 271 16.21 4.46 39.63
N LEU A 272 16.85 5.21 38.76
CA LEU A 272 17.29 4.74 37.44
C LEU A 272 18.38 3.66 37.61
N LYS A 273 18.31 2.60 36.80
CA LYS A 273 19.38 1.60 36.67
C LYS A 273 20.15 1.75 35.36
N GLU A 274 19.49 1.41 34.25
CA GLU A 274 20.14 1.23 32.95
C GLU A 274 19.12 1.41 31.80
N PRO A 275 19.56 1.78 30.58
CA PRO A 275 18.75 1.66 29.38
C PRO A 275 18.41 0.20 29.06
N LEU A 276 17.31 -0.04 28.35
CA LEU A 276 16.92 -1.37 27.87
C LEU A 276 17.46 -1.61 26.45
N ASP A 277 18.11 -2.76 26.21
CA ASP A 277 18.67 -3.15 24.89
C ASP A 277 17.63 -3.14 23.75
N THR A 278 16.37 -3.39 24.08
CA THR A 278 15.24 -3.28 23.14
C THR A 278 14.08 -2.51 23.79
N PRO A 279 13.66 -1.36 23.23
CA PRO A 279 12.49 -0.63 23.71
C PRO A 279 11.22 -1.48 23.61
N ARG A 280 10.40 -1.47 24.66
CA ARG A 280 9.16 -2.27 24.71
C ARG A 280 8.06 -1.63 23.87
N ALA A 281 7.50 -2.38 22.93
CA ALA A 281 6.40 -1.92 22.09
C ALA A 281 5.13 -1.65 22.92
N ALA A 282 4.54 -0.46 22.78
CA ALA A 282 3.38 0.00 23.56
C ALA A 282 2.04 -0.62 23.09
N ARG A 283 1.89 -1.95 23.21
CA ARG A 283 0.66 -2.68 22.84
C ARG A 283 0.34 -3.81 23.82
N GLY A 284 -0.94 -4.03 24.07
CA GLY A 284 -1.45 -5.02 25.04
C GLY A 284 -1.48 -4.46 26.46
N LEU A 285 -1.58 -5.34 27.47
CA LEU A 285 -1.50 -4.97 28.88
C LEU A 285 -0.03 -4.86 29.38
N ASP A 286 0.94 -5.18 28.53
CA ASP A 286 2.38 -5.11 28.83
C ASP A 286 2.81 -3.71 29.31
N THR A 287 2.15 -2.62 28.84
CA THR A 287 2.40 -1.25 29.33
C THR A 287 2.03 -1.08 30.81
N LEU A 288 0.99 -1.78 31.28
CA LEU A 288 0.52 -1.79 32.67
C LEU A 288 1.32 -2.80 33.55
N GLY A 289 2.34 -3.44 32.98
CA GLY A 289 3.16 -4.44 33.67
C GLY A 289 2.42 -5.74 33.94
N LEU A 290 1.56 -6.14 32.99
CA LEU A 290 0.74 -7.35 32.95
C LEU A 290 1.07 -8.10 31.66
N ASN A 291 2.05 -8.99 31.69
CA ASN A 291 2.51 -9.74 30.51
C ASN A 291 1.95 -11.17 30.56
N ALA A 292 1.58 -11.74 29.40
CA ALA A 292 1.21 -13.16 29.29
C ALA A 292 1.97 -13.89 28.15
N PRO A 293 2.35 -15.18 28.34
CA PRO A 293 2.89 -16.01 27.27
C PRO A 293 1.78 -16.39 26.28
N LEU A 294 2.16 -16.93 25.11
CA LEU A 294 1.17 -17.53 24.21
C LEU A 294 0.59 -18.81 24.85
N ILE A 295 -0.74 -18.88 24.95
CA ILE A 295 -1.48 -19.98 25.61
C ILE A 295 -2.50 -20.55 24.63
N GLY A 296 -2.69 -21.87 24.64
CA GLY A 296 -3.73 -22.57 23.86
C GLY A 296 -3.52 -22.58 22.35
N ARG A 297 -2.25 -22.52 21.89
CA ARG A 297 -1.88 -22.43 20.46
C ARG A 297 -0.72 -23.34 20.04
N ASP A 298 -0.27 -24.24 20.91
CA ASP A 298 0.91 -25.08 20.67
C ASP A 298 0.71 -26.05 19.49
N ALA A 299 -0.52 -26.52 19.25
CA ALA A 299 -0.86 -27.40 18.13
C ALA A 299 -0.85 -26.68 16.77
N GLU A 300 -1.19 -25.39 16.72
CA GLU A 300 -1.08 -24.56 15.51
C GLU A 300 0.38 -24.26 15.23
N LEU A 301 1.12 -23.87 16.27
CA LEU A 301 2.52 -23.50 16.19
C LEU A 301 3.43 -24.68 15.80
N ALA A 302 3.18 -25.88 16.33
CA ALA A 302 3.87 -27.10 15.91
C ALA A 302 3.61 -27.41 14.41
N ARG A 303 2.38 -27.19 13.93
CA ARG A 303 2.04 -27.37 12.51
C ARG A 303 2.74 -26.34 11.60
N MET A 304 2.83 -25.08 12.04
CA MET A 304 3.59 -24.04 11.32
C MET A 304 5.09 -24.38 11.21
N ILE A 305 5.69 -24.89 12.29
CA ILE A 305 7.10 -25.33 12.30
C ILE A 305 7.32 -26.54 11.39
N ALA A 306 6.45 -27.56 11.47
CA ALA A 306 6.53 -28.73 10.58
C ALA A 306 6.35 -28.38 9.10
N SER A 307 5.54 -27.36 8.77
CA SER A 307 5.48 -26.80 7.41
C SER A 307 6.81 -26.15 7.00
N LEU A 308 7.46 -25.38 7.89
CA LEU A 308 8.75 -24.77 7.56
C LEU A 308 9.84 -25.83 7.32
N ASP A 309 9.83 -26.94 8.06
CA ASP A 309 10.74 -28.07 7.83
C ASP A 309 10.56 -28.66 6.42
N LEU A 310 9.31 -28.91 5.98
CA LEU A 310 9.01 -29.41 4.64
C LEU A 310 9.42 -28.43 3.54
N ALA A 311 9.20 -27.12 3.76
CA ALA A 311 9.66 -26.07 2.86
C ALA A 311 11.19 -26.03 2.76
N CYS A 312 11.93 -26.12 3.88
CA CYS A 312 13.40 -26.19 3.86
C CYS A 312 13.90 -27.44 3.11
N GLY A 313 13.15 -28.55 3.17
CA GLY A 313 13.37 -29.77 2.39
C GLY A 313 13.14 -29.64 0.87
N GLY A 314 12.56 -28.53 0.39
CA GLY A 314 12.32 -28.27 -1.04
C GLY A 314 10.92 -28.61 -1.54
N ALA A 315 9.96 -28.88 -0.66
CA ALA A 315 8.55 -29.03 -1.02
C ALA A 315 7.79 -27.77 -0.57
N ALA A 316 7.36 -26.91 -1.50
CA ALA A 316 6.79 -25.62 -1.17
C ALA A 316 5.47 -25.75 -0.38
N GLN A 317 5.28 -24.88 0.62
CA GLN A 317 4.14 -24.91 1.53
C GLN A 317 3.36 -23.58 1.56
N LEU A 318 2.03 -23.68 1.61
CA LEU A 318 1.15 -22.57 1.98
C LEU A 318 0.46 -22.85 3.32
N VAL A 319 0.63 -21.97 4.30
CA VAL A 319 -0.09 -21.98 5.57
C VAL A 319 -1.02 -20.78 5.65
N ARG A 320 -2.31 -21.02 5.89
CA ARG A 320 -3.33 -19.97 6.06
C ARG A 320 -3.83 -19.93 7.51
N LEU A 321 -3.51 -18.86 8.23
CA LEU A 321 -4.02 -18.55 9.57
C LEU A 321 -5.35 -17.79 9.47
N VAL A 322 -6.46 -18.50 9.68
CA VAL A 322 -7.82 -17.96 9.49
C VAL A 322 -8.49 -17.74 10.83
N GLY A 323 -9.08 -16.58 11.05
CA GLY A 323 -9.90 -16.33 12.23
C GLY A 323 -10.24 -14.87 12.45
N GLU A 324 -11.03 -14.61 13.49
CA GLU A 324 -11.59 -13.29 13.76
C GLU A 324 -10.57 -12.20 14.16
N ALA A 325 -11.06 -10.97 14.29
CA ALA A 325 -10.32 -9.89 14.93
C ALA A 325 -10.03 -10.22 16.40
N GLY A 326 -8.82 -9.92 16.87
CA GLY A 326 -8.40 -10.14 18.27
C GLY A 326 -8.00 -11.58 18.64
N ILE A 327 -8.33 -12.58 17.81
CA ILE A 327 -8.19 -14.03 18.12
C ILE A 327 -6.75 -14.56 18.32
N GLY A 328 -5.75 -13.69 18.17
CA GLY A 328 -4.33 -13.98 18.40
C GLY A 328 -3.45 -14.18 17.16
N LYS A 329 -3.97 -14.02 15.92
CA LYS A 329 -3.23 -14.26 14.65
C LYS A 329 -1.80 -13.69 14.66
N THR A 330 -1.66 -12.38 14.83
CA THR A 330 -0.37 -11.67 14.84
C THR A 330 0.54 -12.07 16.02
N ARG A 331 -0.01 -12.43 17.19
CA ARG A 331 0.80 -12.91 18.33
C ARG A 331 1.37 -14.31 18.05
N LEU A 332 0.59 -15.19 17.42
CA LEU A 332 1.05 -16.51 16.96
C LEU A 332 2.09 -16.40 15.84
N VAL A 333 1.93 -15.46 14.90
CA VAL A 333 2.97 -15.15 13.88
C VAL A 333 4.26 -14.67 14.52
N ARG A 334 4.19 -13.78 15.53
CA ARG A 334 5.38 -13.29 16.25
C ARG A 334 6.08 -14.40 17.05
N GLU A 335 5.31 -15.22 17.77
CA GLU A 335 5.83 -16.39 18.50
C GLU A 335 6.53 -17.38 17.55
N PHE A 336 5.93 -17.66 16.39
CA PHE A 336 6.55 -18.48 15.34
C PHE A 336 7.87 -17.89 14.86
N VAL A 337 7.89 -16.60 14.54
CA VAL A 337 9.10 -15.89 14.08
C VAL A 337 10.20 -15.81 15.15
N ALA A 338 9.84 -15.76 16.44
CA ALA A 338 10.80 -15.91 17.53
C ALA A 338 11.36 -17.34 17.58
N ARG A 339 10.49 -18.36 17.72
CA ARG A 339 10.92 -19.76 17.87
C ARG A 339 11.75 -20.29 16.69
N ILE A 340 11.61 -19.76 15.47
CA ILE A 340 12.47 -20.15 14.34
C ILE A 340 13.81 -19.40 14.31
N ARG A 341 13.92 -18.22 14.92
CA ARG A 341 15.22 -17.54 15.11
C ARG A 341 16.06 -18.22 16.21
N ASP A 342 15.39 -18.76 17.23
CA ASP A 342 16.01 -19.49 18.34
C ASP A 342 16.42 -20.94 17.98
N GLN A 343 16.33 -21.34 16.70
CA GLN A 343 16.61 -22.70 16.23
C GLN A 343 17.62 -22.70 15.08
N ASP A 344 18.85 -23.17 15.33
CA ASP A 344 19.97 -23.19 14.37
C ASP A 344 19.60 -23.78 13.00
N ARG A 345 18.75 -24.82 12.97
CA ARG A 345 18.27 -25.46 11.73
C ARG A 345 17.53 -24.53 10.77
N PHE A 346 17.04 -23.39 11.25
CA PHE A 346 16.37 -22.37 10.45
C PHE A 346 17.18 -21.08 10.28
N ALA A 347 18.43 -21.01 10.76
CA ALA A 347 19.26 -19.80 10.70
C ALA A 347 19.50 -19.27 9.27
N GLY A 348 19.43 -20.13 8.25
CA GLY A 348 19.51 -19.75 6.83
C GLY A 348 18.19 -19.29 6.19
N VAL A 349 17.06 -19.34 6.90
CA VAL A 349 15.74 -18.95 6.37
C VAL A 349 15.64 -17.43 6.28
N ALA A 350 15.52 -16.92 5.06
CA ALA A 350 15.18 -15.51 4.84
C ALA A 350 13.71 -15.29 5.19
N ILE A 351 13.45 -14.39 6.13
CA ILE A 351 12.08 -13.99 6.51
C ILE A 351 11.76 -12.66 5.84
N ARG A 352 10.56 -12.55 5.27
CA ARG A 352 9.98 -11.33 4.69
C ARG A 352 8.58 -11.11 5.25
N GLN A 353 8.24 -9.87 5.62
CA GLN A 353 6.98 -9.55 6.30
C GLN A 353 6.30 -8.34 5.66
N ALA A 354 5.07 -8.53 5.21
CA ALA A 354 4.18 -7.51 4.68
C ALA A 354 2.84 -7.55 5.42
N ALA A 355 2.07 -6.46 5.36
CA ALA A 355 0.72 -6.39 5.90
C ALA A 355 -0.14 -5.49 5.00
N CYS A 356 -1.30 -5.96 4.58
CA CYS A 356 -2.17 -5.23 3.65
C CYS A 356 -2.89 -4.05 4.32
N SER A 357 -3.08 -2.98 3.56
CA SER A 357 -3.73 -1.74 3.99
C SER A 357 -5.26 -1.88 4.11
N PRO A 358 -5.88 -1.57 5.26
CA PRO A 358 -7.35 -1.57 5.41
C PRO A 358 -8.07 -0.47 4.61
N LEU A 359 -7.34 0.40 3.91
CA LEU A 359 -7.90 1.33 2.91
C LEU A 359 -7.98 0.70 1.50
N GLY A 360 -7.55 -0.56 1.36
CA GLY A 360 -7.29 -1.24 0.10
C GLY A 360 -5.85 -1.03 -0.37
N GLU A 361 -5.32 -2.04 -1.09
CA GLU A 361 -4.06 -1.95 -1.83
C GLU A 361 -4.27 -1.38 -3.24
N GLN A 362 -3.19 -0.84 -3.82
CA GLN A 362 -3.10 -0.58 -5.27
C GLN A 362 -2.76 -1.89 -6.01
N SER A 363 -2.83 -1.88 -7.34
CA SER A 363 -2.36 -2.98 -8.19
C SER A 363 -0.92 -3.35 -7.83
N TYR A 364 -0.67 -4.62 -7.54
CA TYR A 364 0.61 -5.15 -7.03
C TYR A 364 1.02 -4.63 -5.63
N GLY A 365 0.21 -3.85 -4.91
CA GLY A 365 0.56 -3.24 -3.62
C GLY A 365 0.97 -4.25 -2.54
N THR A 366 0.34 -5.43 -2.52
CA THR A 366 0.73 -6.52 -1.61
C THR A 366 2.15 -7.04 -1.92
N LEU A 367 2.50 -7.17 -3.20
CA LEU A 367 3.85 -7.54 -3.64
C LEU A 367 4.85 -6.40 -3.43
N ALA A 368 4.44 -5.15 -3.65
CA ALA A 368 5.23 -3.96 -3.35
C ALA A 368 5.67 -3.95 -1.89
N ALA A 369 4.76 -4.26 -0.96
CA ALA A 369 5.06 -4.38 0.46
C ALA A 369 6.08 -5.50 0.75
N VAL A 370 6.00 -6.65 0.06
CA VAL A 370 7.00 -7.73 0.18
C VAL A 370 8.37 -7.31 -0.36
N LEU A 371 8.44 -6.62 -1.50
CA LEU A 371 9.69 -6.12 -2.08
C LEU A 371 10.31 -4.99 -1.23
N ARG A 372 9.49 -4.06 -0.73
CA ARG A 372 9.92 -2.99 0.20
C ARG A 372 10.49 -3.58 1.50
N SER A 373 9.83 -4.60 2.04
CA SER A 373 10.31 -5.42 3.17
C SER A 373 11.60 -6.17 2.85
N ALA A 374 11.79 -6.60 1.61
CA ALA A 374 12.95 -7.39 1.20
C ALA A 374 14.25 -6.61 1.02
N TYR A 375 14.16 -5.34 0.62
CA TYR A 375 15.30 -4.50 0.21
C TYR A 375 15.34 -3.15 0.94
N GLY A 376 14.65 -3.03 2.08
CA GLY A 376 14.73 -1.84 2.96
C GLY A 376 14.25 -0.53 2.32
N ILE A 377 13.31 -0.59 1.36
CA ILE A 377 12.80 0.57 0.64
C ILE A 377 11.69 1.23 1.48
N ALA A 378 11.86 2.49 1.87
CA ALA A 378 10.89 3.19 2.72
C ALA A 378 9.54 3.40 2.00
N GLN A 379 8.44 3.49 2.75
CA GLN A 379 7.10 3.66 2.15
C GLN A 379 6.95 4.99 1.39
N LYS A 380 7.54 6.08 1.93
CA LYS A 380 7.59 7.41 1.30
C LYS A 380 8.88 7.63 0.46
N ALA A 381 9.57 6.55 0.04
CA ALA A 381 10.78 6.61 -0.80
C ALA A 381 10.48 7.17 -2.20
N GLY A 382 11.35 8.05 -2.69
CA GLY A 382 11.29 8.56 -4.07
C GLY A 382 11.79 7.53 -5.10
N ALA A 383 11.45 7.75 -6.37
CA ALA A 383 11.80 6.83 -7.47
C ALA A 383 13.30 6.46 -7.48
N THR A 384 14.19 7.46 -7.40
CA THR A 384 15.66 7.27 -7.43
C THR A 384 16.20 6.49 -6.22
N GLU A 385 15.59 6.59 -5.04
CA GLU A 385 16.00 5.81 -3.85
C GLU A 385 15.62 4.33 -4.03
N ALA A 386 14.41 4.07 -4.55
CA ALA A 386 13.92 2.73 -4.82
C ALA A 386 14.68 2.07 -5.98
N GLU A 387 14.95 2.80 -7.05
CA GLU A 387 15.74 2.36 -8.21
C GLU A 387 17.13 1.90 -7.80
N ALA A 388 17.85 2.70 -6.98
CA ALA A 388 19.17 2.33 -6.46
C ALA A 388 19.12 1.05 -5.60
N LYS A 389 18.15 0.94 -4.68
CA LYS A 389 17.98 -0.26 -3.82
C LYS A 389 17.55 -1.51 -4.58
N VAL A 390 16.76 -1.36 -5.65
CA VAL A 390 16.41 -2.47 -6.55
C VAL A 390 17.64 -2.88 -7.37
N ALA A 391 18.45 -1.95 -7.87
CA ALA A 391 19.66 -2.26 -8.63
C ALA A 391 20.69 -3.03 -7.78
N GLU A 392 20.91 -2.57 -6.54
CA GLU A 392 21.71 -3.26 -5.52
C GLU A 392 21.19 -4.69 -5.27
N ALA A 393 19.89 -4.84 -5.01
CA ALA A 393 19.25 -6.14 -4.78
C ALA A 393 19.33 -7.11 -5.97
N LEU A 394 19.18 -6.64 -7.21
CA LEU A 394 19.29 -7.49 -8.40
C LEU A 394 20.75 -7.94 -8.63
N SER A 395 21.73 -7.10 -8.28
CA SER A 395 23.15 -7.43 -8.28
C SER A 395 23.47 -8.50 -7.22
N GLU A 396 22.97 -8.35 -5.98
CA GLU A 396 23.09 -9.38 -4.93
C GLU A 396 22.46 -10.74 -5.33
N LEU A 397 21.39 -10.71 -6.12
CA LEU A 397 20.72 -11.90 -6.67
C LEU A 397 21.44 -12.50 -7.91
N GLY A 398 22.54 -11.90 -8.37
CA GLY A 398 23.35 -12.42 -9.47
C GLY A 398 22.68 -12.32 -10.84
N LEU A 399 21.83 -11.32 -11.07
CA LEU A 399 21.42 -10.95 -12.43
C LEU A 399 22.56 -10.21 -13.14
N ALA A 400 22.64 -10.35 -14.46
CA ALA A 400 23.52 -9.51 -15.26
C ALA A 400 22.99 -8.06 -15.30
N THR A 401 23.86 -7.06 -15.45
CA THR A 401 23.46 -5.64 -15.47
C THR A 401 22.41 -5.36 -16.56
N ASP A 402 22.57 -5.95 -17.75
CA ASP A 402 21.62 -5.79 -18.85
C ASP A 402 20.32 -6.60 -18.68
N GLU A 403 20.27 -7.57 -17.77
CA GLU A 403 19.04 -8.24 -17.32
C GLU A 403 18.34 -7.34 -16.27
N ALA A 404 19.09 -6.79 -15.32
CA ALA A 404 18.57 -5.89 -14.29
C ALA A 404 17.99 -4.59 -14.87
N ASP A 405 18.71 -3.92 -15.78
CA ASP A 405 18.26 -2.69 -16.46
C ASP A 405 16.95 -2.90 -17.22
N ARG A 406 16.79 -4.07 -17.87
CA ARG A 406 15.57 -4.44 -18.60
C ARG A 406 14.38 -4.69 -17.68
N LEU A 407 14.60 -5.21 -16.47
CA LEU A 407 13.54 -5.50 -15.51
C LEU A 407 13.22 -4.32 -14.59
N MET A 408 14.12 -3.34 -14.45
CA MET A 408 13.96 -2.18 -13.56
C MET A 408 12.61 -1.45 -13.71
N PRO A 409 12.11 -1.11 -14.92
CA PRO A 409 10.82 -0.41 -15.07
C PRO A 409 9.64 -1.24 -14.53
N LEU A 410 9.73 -2.57 -14.59
CA LEU A 410 8.69 -3.48 -14.11
C LEU A 410 8.64 -3.49 -12.57
N TYR A 411 9.80 -3.45 -11.90
CA TYR A 411 9.86 -3.33 -10.44
C TYR A 411 9.41 -1.94 -9.95
N LEU A 412 9.76 -0.85 -10.64
CA LEU A 412 9.28 0.49 -10.31
C LEU A 412 7.75 0.61 -10.49
N HIS A 413 7.20 0.01 -11.54
CA HIS A 413 5.76 -0.12 -11.74
C HIS A 413 5.10 -0.90 -10.59
N VAL A 414 5.61 -2.09 -10.25
CA VAL A 414 5.11 -2.91 -9.12
C VAL A 414 5.19 -2.15 -7.79
N LEU A 415 6.23 -1.33 -7.58
CA LEU A 415 6.39 -0.52 -6.37
C LEU A 415 5.42 0.67 -6.28
N GLY A 416 4.58 0.91 -7.30
CA GLY A 416 3.67 2.07 -7.37
C GLY A 416 4.37 3.39 -7.74
N LEU A 417 5.63 3.32 -8.18
CA LEU A 417 6.44 4.48 -8.55
C LEU A 417 6.31 4.84 -10.04
N GLY A 418 5.57 4.03 -10.79
CA GLY A 418 5.35 4.19 -12.22
C GLY A 418 6.57 3.83 -13.06
N ASP A 419 6.71 4.49 -14.19
CA ASP A 419 7.81 4.30 -15.15
C ASP A 419 8.41 5.68 -15.50
N PRO A 420 9.49 6.10 -14.81
CA PRO A 420 10.09 7.43 -14.98
C PRO A 420 10.58 7.72 -16.40
N ASN A 421 10.96 6.68 -17.14
CA ASN A 421 11.50 6.79 -18.50
C ASN A 421 10.42 6.59 -19.59
N ALA A 422 9.20 6.24 -19.19
CA ALA A 422 8.06 5.98 -20.07
C ALA A 422 8.39 4.99 -21.22
N VAL A 423 9.11 3.93 -20.87
CA VAL A 423 9.45 2.77 -21.73
C VAL A 423 8.20 1.92 -21.95
N LEU A 424 7.54 1.53 -20.85
CA LEU A 424 6.41 0.63 -20.79
C LEU A 424 5.12 1.22 -21.38
N ARG A 425 5.08 2.54 -21.65
CA ARG A 425 3.89 3.26 -22.19
C ARG A 425 3.40 2.77 -23.55
N HIS A 426 4.15 1.90 -24.21
CA HIS A 426 3.83 1.31 -25.52
C HIS A 426 3.61 -0.21 -25.43
N VAL A 427 3.83 -0.84 -24.28
CA VAL A 427 3.61 -2.30 -24.10
C VAL A 427 2.11 -2.55 -23.96
N GLU A 428 1.57 -3.55 -24.67
CA GLU A 428 0.16 -3.89 -24.57
C GLU A 428 -0.17 -4.44 -23.15
N PRO A 429 -1.34 -4.15 -22.55
CA PRO A 429 -1.64 -4.47 -21.14
C PRO A 429 -1.39 -5.93 -20.72
N GLU A 430 -1.77 -6.89 -21.58
CA GLU A 430 -1.54 -8.32 -21.30
C GLU A 430 -0.06 -8.69 -21.35
N GLN A 431 0.67 -8.15 -22.33
CA GLN A 431 2.12 -8.33 -22.49
C GLN A 431 2.87 -7.75 -21.28
N LEU A 432 2.47 -6.57 -20.80
CA LEU A 432 3.02 -5.97 -19.58
C LEU A 432 2.75 -6.86 -18.36
N ARG A 433 1.55 -7.42 -18.23
CA ARG A 433 1.22 -8.34 -17.13
C ARG A 433 2.08 -9.61 -17.16
N ARG A 434 2.25 -10.23 -18.33
CA ARG A 434 3.15 -11.39 -18.54
C ARG A 434 4.59 -11.04 -18.15
N GLN A 435 5.07 -9.84 -18.53
CA GLN A 435 6.40 -9.35 -18.17
C GLN A 435 6.59 -9.07 -16.67
N ILE A 436 5.60 -8.47 -16.00
CA ILE A 436 5.63 -8.25 -14.55
C ILE A 436 5.66 -9.59 -13.80
N PHE A 437 4.82 -10.55 -14.21
CA PHE A 437 4.79 -11.89 -13.62
C PHE A 437 6.13 -12.61 -13.81
N PHE A 438 6.77 -12.48 -14.98
CA PHE A 438 8.13 -12.96 -15.22
C PHE A 438 9.16 -12.30 -14.29
N ALA A 439 9.20 -10.96 -14.21
CA ALA A 439 10.15 -10.22 -13.36
C ALA A 439 10.04 -10.64 -11.88
N ILE A 440 8.81 -10.71 -11.37
CA ILE A 440 8.53 -11.19 -10.01
C ILE A 440 9.05 -12.62 -9.82
N ARG A 441 8.77 -13.53 -10.77
CA ARG A 441 9.24 -14.92 -10.73
C ARG A 441 10.77 -14.99 -10.68
N THR A 442 11.47 -14.25 -11.54
CA THR A 442 12.94 -14.21 -11.58
C THR A 442 13.54 -13.81 -10.23
N VAL A 443 13.03 -12.75 -9.58
CA VAL A 443 13.49 -12.36 -8.23
C VAL A 443 13.27 -13.47 -7.20
N PHE A 444 12.12 -14.15 -7.23
CA PHE A 444 11.86 -15.27 -6.31
C PHE A 444 12.74 -16.50 -6.59
N GLU A 445 12.89 -16.89 -7.86
CA GLU A 445 13.75 -18.02 -8.28
C GLU A 445 15.21 -17.79 -7.88
N ARG A 446 15.76 -16.60 -8.19
CA ARG A 446 17.13 -16.21 -7.79
C ARG A 446 17.28 -16.19 -6.27
N ARG A 447 16.29 -15.66 -5.52
CA ARG A 447 16.39 -15.64 -4.04
C ARG A 447 16.27 -17.03 -3.42
N LEU A 448 15.45 -17.92 -3.97
CA LEU A 448 15.28 -19.30 -3.52
C LEU A 448 16.50 -20.18 -3.80
N ALA A 449 17.28 -19.86 -4.84
CA ALA A 449 18.57 -20.51 -5.11
C ALA A 449 19.62 -20.23 -4.02
N LEU A 450 19.59 -19.05 -3.39
CA LEU A 450 20.54 -18.67 -2.34
C LEU A 450 20.21 -19.31 -0.98
N SER A 451 18.96 -19.22 -0.51
CA SER A 451 18.54 -19.83 0.76
C SER A 451 17.00 -19.99 0.86
N PRO A 452 16.47 -20.82 1.79
CA PRO A 452 15.03 -20.94 2.00
C PRO A 452 14.36 -19.59 2.30
N LEU A 453 13.11 -19.43 1.87
CA LEU A 453 12.38 -18.17 1.96
C LEU A 453 11.01 -18.36 2.63
N LEU A 454 10.77 -17.62 3.70
CA LEU A 454 9.48 -17.50 4.38
C LEU A 454 8.90 -16.10 4.09
N ILE A 455 7.82 -16.05 3.31
CA ILE A 455 7.03 -14.83 3.13
C ILE A 455 5.84 -14.87 4.08
N ILE A 456 5.67 -13.80 4.87
CA ILE A 456 4.53 -13.60 5.74
C ILE A 456 3.74 -12.40 5.22
N VAL A 457 2.44 -12.59 4.95
CA VAL A 457 1.52 -11.50 4.58
C VAL A 457 0.37 -11.48 5.58
N GLU A 458 0.33 -10.45 6.42
CA GLU A 458 -0.75 -10.24 7.37
C GLU A 458 -1.95 -9.51 6.72
N ASP A 459 -3.15 -9.91 7.15
CA ASP A 459 -4.44 -9.34 6.76
C ASP A 459 -4.70 -9.32 5.23
N LEU A 460 -4.37 -10.42 4.56
CA LEU A 460 -4.57 -10.70 3.11
C LEU A 460 -6.02 -10.46 2.60
N HIS A 461 -6.99 -10.25 3.50
CA HIS A 461 -8.35 -9.82 3.16
C HIS A 461 -8.46 -8.38 2.63
N TRP A 462 -7.36 -7.63 2.62
CA TRP A 462 -7.24 -6.33 1.92
C TRP A 462 -6.28 -6.37 0.72
N ALA A 463 -5.76 -7.54 0.36
CA ALA A 463 -4.84 -7.68 -0.77
C ALA A 463 -5.51 -7.35 -2.11
N ASP A 464 -4.75 -6.74 -3.01
CA ASP A 464 -5.18 -6.47 -4.37
C ASP A 464 -5.29 -7.76 -5.21
N ALA A 465 -6.28 -7.81 -6.10
CA ALA A 465 -6.57 -9.01 -6.90
C ALA A 465 -5.38 -9.44 -7.80
N VAL A 466 -4.58 -8.48 -8.27
CA VAL A 466 -3.44 -8.76 -9.17
C VAL A 466 -2.29 -9.41 -8.42
N SER A 467 -1.99 -8.97 -7.19
CA SER A 467 -1.08 -9.69 -6.28
C SER A 467 -1.59 -11.09 -5.94
N LEU A 468 -2.90 -11.27 -5.74
CA LEU A 468 -3.48 -12.61 -5.50
C LEU A 468 -3.33 -13.53 -6.73
N GLU A 469 -3.50 -13.02 -7.95
CA GLU A 469 -3.20 -13.77 -9.18
C GLU A 469 -1.70 -14.09 -9.32
N ALA A 470 -0.82 -13.12 -9.06
CA ALA A 470 0.63 -13.30 -9.13
C ALA A 470 1.16 -14.28 -8.06
N LEU A 471 0.62 -14.25 -6.84
CA LEU A 471 0.92 -15.22 -5.80
C LEU A 471 0.47 -16.64 -6.20
N ARG A 472 -0.67 -16.81 -6.89
CA ARG A 472 -1.08 -18.11 -7.47
C ARG A 472 -0.10 -18.58 -8.54
N PHE A 473 0.27 -17.70 -9.48
CA PHE A 473 1.27 -18.00 -10.51
C PHE A 473 2.61 -18.44 -9.93
N LEU A 474 3.10 -17.79 -8.86
CA LEU A 474 4.29 -18.22 -8.13
C LEU A 474 4.11 -19.60 -7.50
N MET A 475 2.98 -19.86 -6.82
CA MET A 475 2.70 -21.18 -6.23
C MET A 475 2.68 -22.30 -7.27
N ASP A 476 2.09 -22.07 -8.45
CA ASP A 476 1.97 -23.06 -9.52
C ASP A 476 3.29 -23.38 -10.25
N ARG A 477 4.32 -22.54 -10.09
CA ARG A 477 5.65 -22.71 -10.72
C ARG A 477 6.75 -23.10 -9.73
N LEU A 478 6.63 -22.69 -8.46
CA LEU A 478 7.66 -22.86 -7.44
C LEU A 478 7.43 -24.08 -6.53
N GLU A 479 6.59 -25.05 -6.94
CA GLU A 479 6.21 -26.24 -6.16
C GLU A 479 7.38 -27.03 -5.56
N ARG A 480 8.52 -27.11 -6.27
CA ARG A 480 9.73 -27.87 -5.89
C ARG A 480 10.85 -26.99 -5.34
N THR A 481 10.50 -25.86 -4.73
CA THR A 481 11.47 -24.89 -4.20
C THR A 481 11.39 -24.77 -2.68
N ARG A 482 12.37 -24.09 -2.08
CA ARG A 482 12.47 -23.90 -0.63
C ARG A 482 11.62 -22.74 -0.10
N LEU A 483 10.36 -22.68 -0.56
CA LEU A 483 9.42 -21.58 -0.30
C LEU A 483 8.36 -21.96 0.73
N MET A 484 8.15 -21.09 1.73
CA MET A 484 6.98 -21.10 2.59
C MET A 484 6.22 -19.78 2.49
N LEU A 485 4.92 -19.88 2.27
CA LEU A 485 3.97 -18.76 2.31
C LEU A 485 3.11 -18.87 3.58
N LEU A 486 3.06 -17.80 4.38
CA LEU A 486 2.26 -17.73 5.60
C LEU A 486 1.32 -16.52 5.54
N PHE A 487 0.03 -16.76 5.33
CA PHE A 487 -0.96 -15.70 5.17
C PHE A 487 -1.94 -15.65 6.35
N THR A 488 -2.29 -14.45 6.80
CA THR A 488 -3.34 -14.25 7.83
C THR A 488 -4.57 -13.57 7.23
N HIS A 489 -5.78 -14.07 7.51
CA HIS A 489 -7.01 -13.43 7.04
C HIS A 489 -8.23 -13.69 7.95
N ARG A 490 -9.32 -12.97 7.68
CA ARG A 490 -10.66 -13.25 8.26
C ARG A 490 -11.37 -14.34 7.43
N PRO A 491 -12.37 -15.04 7.97
CA PRO A 491 -13.15 -16.02 7.19
C PRO A 491 -13.87 -15.34 6.01
N MET A 492 -13.51 -15.70 4.77
CA MET A 492 -14.11 -15.19 3.54
C MET A 492 -14.09 -16.29 2.48
N LEU A 493 -15.20 -16.50 1.76
CA LEU A 493 -15.37 -17.66 0.86
C LEU A 493 -14.32 -17.75 -0.26
N GLU A 494 -13.91 -16.60 -0.80
CA GLU A 494 -12.90 -16.49 -1.87
C GLU A 494 -11.49 -16.83 -1.37
N LEU A 495 -11.15 -16.36 -0.17
CA LEU A 495 -9.85 -16.60 0.47
C LEU A 495 -9.75 -17.98 1.11
N ASP A 496 -10.86 -18.54 1.59
CA ASP A 496 -10.96 -19.94 2.01
C ASP A 496 -10.74 -20.90 0.83
N GLN A 497 -10.97 -20.46 -0.41
CA GLN A 497 -10.64 -21.17 -1.66
C GLN A 497 -9.27 -20.78 -2.26
N PHE A 498 -8.56 -19.79 -1.69
CA PHE A 498 -7.26 -19.35 -2.21
C PHE A 498 -6.16 -20.39 -1.97
N GLY A 499 -5.62 -20.98 -3.03
CA GLY A 499 -4.45 -21.86 -3.00
C GLY A 499 -4.04 -22.27 -4.41
N SER A 500 -3.20 -23.29 -4.50
CA SER A 500 -2.85 -24.01 -5.73
C SER A 500 -3.05 -25.52 -5.48
N SER A 501 -3.35 -26.28 -6.53
CA SER A 501 -3.44 -27.75 -6.46
C SER A 501 -2.08 -28.46 -6.48
N ARG A 502 -0.99 -27.72 -6.71
CA ARG A 502 0.38 -28.25 -6.86
C ARG A 502 1.21 -28.23 -5.57
N ILE A 503 0.93 -27.27 -4.68
CA ILE A 503 1.65 -27.13 -3.42
C ILE A 503 0.90 -27.80 -2.26
N SER A 504 1.65 -28.19 -1.22
CA SER A 504 1.03 -28.63 0.03
C SER A 504 0.45 -27.43 0.77
N HIS A 505 -0.77 -27.59 1.29
CA HIS A 505 -1.54 -26.50 1.88
C HIS A 505 -2.16 -26.89 3.24
N ALA A 506 -1.96 -26.03 4.25
CA ALA A 506 -2.52 -26.18 5.59
C ALA A 506 -3.34 -24.94 6.00
N THR A 507 -4.66 -25.12 6.16
CA THR A 507 -5.50 -24.13 6.85
C THR A 507 -5.50 -24.39 8.35
N LEU A 508 -5.09 -23.38 9.09
CA LEU A 508 -5.14 -23.30 10.55
C LEU A 508 -6.24 -22.31 10.93
N ARG A 509 -7.48 -22.81 11.09
CA ARG A 509 -8.57 -21.99 11.64
C ARG A 509 -8.37 -21.87 13.16
N LEU A 510 -8.30 -20.64 13.67
CA LEU A 510 -8.11 -20.36 15.09
C LEU A 510 -9.48 -20.25 15.80
N PRO A 511 -9.89 -21.23 16.62
CA PRO A 511 -11.07 -21.07 17.46
C PRO A 511 -10.80 -20.07 18.61
N PRO A 512 -11.85 -19.58 19.29
CA PRO A 512 -11.70 -19.00 20.63
C PRO A 512 -10.92 -19.94 21.56
N LEU A 513 -10.25 -19.38 22.57
CA LEU A 513 -9.68 -20.17 23.65
C LEU A 513 -10.82 -20.84 24.43
N GLY A 514 -10.70 -22.13 24.71
CA GLY A 514 -11.61 -22.81 25.63
C GLY A 514 -11.42 -22.33 27.06
N ASP A 515 -12.42 -22.55 27.92
CA ASP A 515 -12.51 -21.93 29.25
C ASP A 515 -11.25 -22.11 30.11
N ALA A 516 -10.64 -23.30 30.08
CA ALA A 516 -9.38 -23.58 30.77
C ALA A 516 -8.21 -22.73 30.26
N ASP A 517 -8.12 -22.47 28.96
CA ASP A 517 -7.07 -21.63 28.37
C ASP A 517 -7.35 -20.14 28.56
N GLY A 518 -8.63 -19.74 28.57
CA GLY A 518 -9.04 -18.41 29.04
C GLY A 518 -8.65 -18.18 30.50
N GLN A 519 -8.90 -19.15 31.38
CA GLN A 519 -8.49 -19.11 32.79
C GLN A 519 -6.96 -19.06 32.94
N ARG A 520 -6.21 -19.89 32.21
CA ARG A 520 -4.74 -19.84 32.19
C ARG A 520 -4.23 -18.47 31.73
N LEU A 521 -4.82 -17.89 30.69
CA LEU A 521 -4.45 -16.57 30.17
C LEU A 521 -4.76 -15.45 31.16
N LEU A 522 -5.97 -15.44 31.75
CA LEU A 522 -6.38 -14.47 32.77
C LEU A 522 -5.49 -14.55 34.01
N ALA A 523 -5.18 -15.77 34.48
CA ALA A 523 -4.25 -15.99 35.58
C ALA A 523 -2.81 -15.57 35.25
N ALA A 524 -2.36 -15.75 34.00
CA ALA A 524 -1.00 -15.38 33.59
C ALA A 524 -0.73 -13.88 33.71
N TYR A 525 -1.65 -13.02 33.24
CA TYR A 525 -1.51 -11.56 33.36
C TYR A 525 -1.27 -11.12 34.82
N PHE A 526 -2.00 -11.72 35.78
CA PHE A 526 -1.91 -11.36 37.20
C PHE A 526 -1.06 -12.31 38.06
N SER A 527 -0.25 -13.16 37.44
CA SER A 527 0.38 -14.37 38.03
C SER A 527 1.23 -14.17 39.30
N HIS A 528 1.61 -12.94 39.60
CA HIS A 528 2.47 -12.58 40.74
C HIS A 528 1.82 -11.60 41.74
N GLY A 529 0.53 -11.27 41.57
CA GLY A 529 -0.07 -10.11 42.26
C GLY A 529 -1.31 -10.35 43.12
N TRP A 530 -2.18 -11.34 42.88
CA TRP A 530 -3.39 -11.46 43.71
C TRP A 530 -3.09 -11.97 45.12
N ARG A 531 -3.78 -11.38 46.11
CA ARG A 531 -3.80 -11.86 47.49
C ARG A 531 -4.76 -13.05 47.65
N GLU A 532 -5.96 -12.89 47.09
CA GLU A 532 -6.88 -13.94 46.67
C GLU A 532 -7.50 -13.49 45.32
N PRO A 533 -7.62 -14.35 44.29
CA PRO A 533 -8.18 -13.94 43.00
C PRO A 533 -9.72 -13.87 43.07
N PRO A 534 -10.36 -12.79 42.55
CA PRO A 534 -11.80 -12.60 42.65
C PRO A 534 -12.55 -13.49 41.64
N GLY A 535 -12.88 -14.70 42.09
CA GLY A 535 -13.40 -15.78 41.23
C GLY A 535 -14.70 -15.45 40.50
N ARG A 536 -15.62 -14.66 41.07
CA ARG A 536 -16.86 -14.28 40.37
C ARG A 536 -16.58 -13.19 39.34
N LEU A 537 -15.71 -12.23 39.66
CA LEU A 537 -15.28 -11.23 38.68
C LEU A 537 -14.58 -11.92 37.50
N PHE A 538 -13.66 -12.85 37.78
CA PHE A 538 -12.90 -13.57 36.75
C PHE A 538 -13.81 -14.41 35.85
N ASN A 539 -14.78 -15.14 36.40
CA ASN A 539 -15.77 -15.86 35.60
C ASN A 539 -16.59 -14.90 34.72
N ARG A 540 -17.10 -13.78 35.27
CA ARG A 540 -17.82 -12.78 34.46
C ARG A 540 -16.95 -12.17 33.35
N ILE A 541 -15.64 -11.99 33.57
CA ILE A 541 -14.70 -11.54 32.53
C ILE A 541 -14.58 -12.60 31.42
N LEU A 542 -14.45 -13.88 31.78
CA LEU A 542 -14.29 -15.00 30.84
C LEU A 542 -15.56 -15.24 30.00
N ASP A 543 -16.72 -15.37 30.66
CA ASP A 543 -18.03 -15.52 30.03
C ASP A 543 -18.27 -14.41 29.00
N ARG A 544 -17.89 -13.18 29.37
CA ARG A 544 -18.09 -11.97 28.57
C ARG A 544 -17.05 -11.79 27.47
N ALA A 545 -15.84 -12.31 27.64
CA ALA A 545 -14.78 -12.32 26.61
C ALA A 545 -14.98 -13.44 25.57
N GLY A 546 -15.73 -14.51 25.90
CA GLY A 546 -16.09 -15.57 24.97
C GLY A 546 -14.88 -16.26 24.32
N GLY A 547 -13.77 -16.40 25.06
CA GLY A 547 -12.52 -16.99 24.57
C GLY A 547 -11.70 -16.11 23.60
N ASN A 548 -12.07 -14.84 23.36
CA ASN A 548 -11.26 -13.94 22.52
C ASN A 548 -10.22 -13.18 23.38
N PRO A 549 -8.90 -13.36 23.14
CA PRO A 549 -7.84 -12.71 23.95
C PRO A 549 -7.94 -11.18 24.00
N LEU A 550 -8.24 -10.52 22.88
CA LEU A 550 -8.38 -9.06 22.83
C LEU A 550 -9.54 -8.55 23.70
N PHE A 551 -10.63 -9.32 23.79
CA PHE A 551 -11.77 -8.94 24.62
C PHE A 551 -11.42 -9.08 26.10
N LEU A 552 -10.62 -10.09 26.47
CA LEU A 552 -10.09 -10.26 27.82
C LEU A 552 -9.17 -9.09 28.19
N GLU A 553 -8.22 -8.72 27.32
CA GLU A 553 -7.30 -7.59 27.54
C GLU A 553 -8.05 -6.27 27.73
N GLU A 554 -8.99 -5.93 26.85
CA GLU A 554 -9.72 -4.66 26.95
C GLU A 554 -10.69 -4.61 28.15
N ILE A 555 -11.28 -5.74 28.58
CA ILE A 555 -12.07 -5.78 29.82
C ILE A 555 -11.17 -5.55 31.04
N ILE A 556 -10.00 -6.19 31.12
CA ILE A 556 -9.02 -5.96 32.19
C ILE A 556 -8.58 -4.48 32.19
N ARG A 557 -8.24 -3.93 31.03
CA ARG A 557 -7.85 -2.52 30.87
C ARG A 557 -8.93 -1.58 31.41
N ALA A 558 -10.19 -1.74 30.98
CA ALA A 558 -11.27 -0.85 31.36
C ALA A 558 -11.57 -0.87 32.87
N LEU A 559 -11.40 -2.03 33.53
CA LEU A 559 -11.52 -2.19 34.98
C LEU A 559 -10.35 -1.52 35.74
N ILE A 560 -9.14 -1.52 35.17
CA ILE A 560 -7.99 -0.78 35.74
C ILE A 560 -8.19 0.73 35.56
N GLU A 561 -8.56 1.19 34.36
CA GLU A 561 -8.87 2.60 34.10
C GLU A 561 -10.07 3.12 34.91
N ALA A 562 -11.02 2.25 35.29
CA ALA A 562 -12.13 2.59 36.17
C ALA A 562 -11.74 2.71 37.65
N GLY A 563 -10.50 2.36 38.02
CA GLY A 563 -10.08 2.20 39.41
C GLY A 563 -10.71 1.00 40.13
N THR A 564 -11.42 0.12 39.42
CA THR A 564 -12.00 -1.12 39.98
C THR A 564 -10.90 -2.11 40.34
N LEU A 565 -9.87 -2.20 39.51
CA LEU A 565 -8.64 -2.98 39.73
C LEU A 565 -7.46 -2.03 39.96
N GLU A 566 -6.91 -2.03 41.16
CA GLU A 566 -5.74 -1.22 41.52
C GLU A 566 -4.53 -2.09 41.86
N ARG A 567 -3.33 -1.56 41.58
CA ARG A 567 -2.05 -2.18 41.91
C ARG A 567 -1.43 -1.52 43.14
N ASP A 568 -1.51 -2.23 44.26
CA ASP A 568 -0.91 -1.89 45.55
C ASP A 568 0.53 -2.43 45.59
N GLY A 569 1.44 -1.67 44.96
CA GLY A 569 2.84 -2.03 44.77
C GLY A 569 3.04 -3.26 43.87
N VAL A 570 3.25 -4.42 44.49
CA VAL A 570 3.37 -5.72 43.79
C VAL A 570 2.02 -6.41 43.65
N GLN A 571 1.07 -6.15 44.56
CA GLN A 571 -0.20 -6.88 44.61
C GLN A 571 -1.33 -6.15 43.86
N TRP A 572 -2.28 -6.93 43.34
CA TRP A 572 -3.54 -6.43 42.78
C TRP A 572 -4.65 -6.55 43.81
N ARG A 573 -5.50 -5.52 43.89
CA ARG A 573 -6.67 -5.45 44.77
C ARG A 573 -7.89 -4.95 43.99
N MET A 574 -9.07 -5.33 44.44
CA MET A 574 -10.31 -4.63 44.05
C MET A 574 -10.57 -3.49 45.04
N THR A 575 -11.11 -2.38 44.52
CA THR A 575 -11.58 -1.23 45.33
C THR A 575 -13.07 -1.30 45.67
N SER A 576 -13.78 -2.22 45.03
CA SER A 576 -15.25 -2.32 45.01
C SER A 576 -15.68 -3.80 44.99
N ASP A 577 -16.95 -4.05 45.33
CA ASP A 577 -17.53 -5.40 45.42
C ASP A 577 -17.54 -6.12 44.05
N GLU A 578 -17.30 -7.44 44.04
CA GLU A 578 -17.40 -8.30 42.86
C GLU A 578 -18.74 -8.13 42.12
N ALA A 579 -19.82 -7.84 42.84
CA ALA A 579 -21.15 -7.62 42.26
C ALA A 579 -21.35 -6.20 41.70
N ALA A 580 -20.60 -5.21 42.19
CA ALA A 580 -20.72 -3.80 41.80
C ALA A 580 -19.79 -3.41 40.63
N ALA A 581 -18.76 -4.22 40.35
CA ALA A 581 -17.91 -4.05 39.17
C ALA A 581 -18.72 -4.23 37.87
N ASP A 582 -19.05 -3.12 37.22
CA ASP A 582 -19.76 -3.10 35.93
C ASP A 582 -18.83 -3.51 34.79
N ILE A 583 -19.25 -4.50 33.99
CA ILE A 583 -18.52 -4.98 32.82
C ILE A 583 -19.39 -4.67 31.59
N PRO A 584 -19.00 -3.70 30.74
CA PRO A 584 -19.87 -3.22 29.66
C PRO A 584 -20.39 -4.32 28.73
N ALA A 585 -21.64 -4.22 28.31
CA ALA A 585 -22.35 -5.25 27.55
C ALA A 585 -21.77 -5.56 26.15
N SER A 586 -20.98 -4.65 25.55
CA SER A 586 -20.27 -4.91 24.29
C SER A 586 -18.88 -4.27 24.27
N ILE A 587 -17.98 -4.77 23.41
CA ILE A 587 -16.65 -4.19 23.22
C ILE A 587 -16.77 -2.78 22.60
N GLN A 588 -17.77 -2.56 21.75
CA GLN A 588 -18.08 -1.23 21.23
C GLN A 588 -18.42 -0.25 22.36
N ALA A 589 -19.25 -0.66 23.33
CA ALA A 589 -19.57 0.17 24.50
C ALA A 589 -18.34 0.46 25.37
N LEU A 590 -17.41 -0.49 25.49
CA LEU A 590 -16.17 -0.33 26.25
C LEU A 590 -15.17 0.61 25.55
N LEU A 591 -14.98 0.46 24.24
CA LEU A 591 -14.16 1.37 23.41
C LEU A 591 -14.76 2.79 23.36
N LEU A 592 -16.08 2.92 23.32
CA LEU A 592 -16.77 4.21 23.44
C LEU A 592 -16.66 4.79 24.85
N ALA A 593 -16.70 4.00 25.91
CA ALA A 593 -16.48 4.48 27.27
C ALA A 593 -15.06 5.06 27.47
N ARG A 594 -14.03 4.48 26.83
CA ARG A 594 -12.67 5.05 26.78
C ARG A 594 -12.67 6.43 26.06
N LEU A 595 -13.37 6.55 24.94
CA LEU A 595 -13.56 7.83 24.23
C LEU A 595 -14.37 8.86 25.06
N ASP A 596 -15.41 8.43 25.78
CA ASP A 596 -16.32 9.32 26.51
C ASP A 596 -15.73 9.86 27.83
N ARG A 597 -14.72 9.19 28.38
CA ARG A 597 -13.86 9.70 29.46
C ARG A 597 -13.01 10.91 29.03
N LEU A 598 -12.75 11.09 27.73
CA LEU A 598 -11.92 12.19 27.24
C LEU A 598 -12.66 13.54 27.26
N PRO A 599 -11.93 14.66 27.46
CA PRO A 599 -12.45 16.00 27.27
C PRO A 599 -13.10 16.15 25.89
N HIS A 600 -14.23 16.86 25.81
CA HIS A 600 -15.05 16.99 24.59
C HIS A 600 -14.24 17.42 23.35
N GLN A 601 -13.24 18.29 23.52
CA GLN A 601 -12.33 18.73 22.44
C GLN A 601 -11.45 17.59 21.91
N VAL A 602 -10.92 16.74 22.79
CA VAL A 602 -10.04 15.61 22.45
C VAL A 602 -10.84 14.47 21.81
N ARG A 603 -12.03 14.17 22.34
CA ARG A 603 -13.00 13.23 21.74
C ARG A 603 -13.46 13.68 20.35
N ARG A 604 -13.66 14.99 20.14
CA ARG A 604 -13.90 15.55 18.81
C ARG A 604 -12.69 15.40 17.88
N LEU A 605 -11.47 15.58 18.38
CA LEU A 605 -10.26 15.37 17.58
C LEU A 605 -10.10 13.91 17.14
N ALA A 606 -10.37 12.94 18.02
CA ALA A 606 -10.41 11.52 17.68
C ALA A 606 -11.48 11.19 16.62
N GLN A 607 -12.66 11.80 16.70
CA GLN A 607 -13.70 11.69 15.67
C GLN A 607 -13.25 12.28 14.33
N GLU A 608 -12.54 13.41 14.34
CA GLU A 608 -12.03 14.07 13.13
C GLU A 608 -10.89 13.25 12.50
N ALA A 609 -10.00 12.66 13.31
CA ALA A 609 -8.98 11.69 12.88
C ALA A 609 -9.58 10.38 12.34
N ALA A 610 -10.61 9.83 12.98
CA ALA A 610 -11.25 8.58 12.57
C ALA A 610 -11.96 8.65 11.19
N VAL A 611 -12.26 9.86 10.70
CA VAL A 611 -12.76 10.10 9.33
C VAL A 611 -11.62 10.23 8.31
N ILE A 612 -10.40 10.59 8.73
CA ILE A 612 -9.21 10.56 7.85
C ILE A 612 -8.77 9.11 7.62
N GLY A 613 -8.71 8.29 8.67
CA GLY A 613 -8.48 6.85 8.56
C GLY A 613 -7.71 6.23 9.73
N PRO A 614 -7.34 4.95 9.64
CA PRO A 614 -6.61 4.23 10.69
C PRO A 614 -5.13 4.66 10.83
N ARG A 615 -4.59 5.42 9.86
CA ARG A 615 -3.31 6.14 9.92
C ARG A 615 -3.52 7.55 9.35
N PHE A 616 -2.84 8.56 9.90
CA PHE A 616 -2.95 9.95 9.43
C PHE A 616 -1.70 10.78 9.78
N ASP A 617 -1.34 11.72 8.92
CA ASP A 617 -0.26 12.70 9.16
C ASP A 617 -0.80 13.88 9.99
N ALA A 618 0.00 14.41 10.93
CA ALA A 618 -0.40 15.49 11.84
C ALA A 618 -0.90 16.75 11.10
N ALA A 619 -0.25 17.11 9.99
CA ALA A 619 -0.62 18.27 9.17
C ALA A 619 -1.97 18.09 8.46
N ALA A 620 -2.33 16.87 8.05
CA ALA A 620 -3.62 16.59 7.41
C ALA A 620 -4.77 16.73 8.43
N LEU A 621 -4.57 16.22 9.65
CA LEU A 621 -5.50 16.45 10.76
C LEU A 621 -5.55 17.94 11.12
N GLY A 622 -4.40 18.62 11.22
CA GLY A 622 -4.29 20.06 11.49
C GLY A 622 -5.07 20.93 10.51
N ALA A 623 -4.94 20.68 9.21
CA ALA A 623 -5.63 21.43 8.16
C ALA A 623 -7.15 21.18 8.10
N ALA A 624 -7.61 20.05 8.63
CA ALA A 624 -9.01 19.62 8.65
C ALA A 624 -9.71 19.80 10.01
N ALA A 625 -8.97 19.98 11.11
CA ALA A 625 -9.48 20.09 12.46
C ALA A 625 -10.33 21.35 12.67
N THR A 626 -11.26 21.28 13.63
CA THR A 626 -12.04 22.48 14.01
C THR A 626 -11.21 23.52 14.76
N GLU A 627 -10.24 23.06 15.56
CA GLU A 627 -9.39 23.92 16.39
C GLU A 627 -7.91 23.59 16.13
N PRO A 628 -7.32 24.00 14.99
CA PRO A 628 -5.97 23.59 14.57
C PRO A 628 -4.89 23.83 15.62
N ALA A 629 -4.97 24.95 16.35
CA ALA A 629 -4.05 25.32 17.43
C ALA A 629 -4.14 24.45 18.70
N ARG A 630 -4.98 23.40 18.72
CA ARG A 630 -5.07 22.40 19.79
C ARG A 630 -4.80 20.97 19.31
N VAL A 631 -4.39 20.78 18.06
CA VAL A 631 -4.22 19.43 17.49
C VAL A 631 -3.04 18.69 18.13
N GLU A 632 -1.91 19.37 18.38
CA GLU A 632 -0.73 18.75 19.03
C GLU A 632 -1.04 18.29 20.46
N ALA A 633 -1.46 19.21 21.35
CA ALA A 633 -1.88 18.89 22.71
C ALA A 633 -3.09 17.93 22.78
N GLY A 634 -3.91 17.88 21.73
CA GLY A 634 -4.99 16.91 21.60
C GLY A 634 -4.51 15.51 21.18
N LEU A 635 -3.43 15.42 20.40
CA LEU A 635 -2.78 14.17 20.01
C LEU A 635 -1.98 13.59 21.17
N GLU A 636 -1.26 14.42 21.92
CA GLU A 636 -0.64 14.04 23.21
C GLU A 636 -1.65 13.34 24.13
N LEU A 637 -2.83 13.95 24.33
CA LEU A 637 -3.92 13.38 25.14
C LEU A 637 -4.61 12.14 24.53
N LEU A 638 -4.42 11.85 23.24
CA LEU A 638 -4.87 10.62 22.59
C LEU A 638 -3.82 9.50 22.63
N CYS A 639 -2.53 9.86 22.69
CA CYS A 639 -1.42 8.96 23.00
C CYS A 639 -1.46 8.53 24.48
N ASP A 640 -1.60 9.47 25.42
CA ASP A 640 -1.76 9.21 26.86
C ASP A 640 -2.94 8.26 27.17
N ALA A 641 -4.01 8.34 26.37
CA ALA A 641 -5.20 7.49 26.50
C ALA A 641 -5.11 6.14 25.76
N GLU A 642 -3.98 5.84 25.13
CA GLU A 642 -3.74 4.69 24.25
C GLU A 642 -4.84 4.51 23.16
N ILE A 643 -5.35 5.63 22.60
CA ILE A 643 -6.27 5.64 21.44
C ILE A 643 -5.50 5.69 20.13
N VAL A 644 -4.46 6.52 20.07
CA VAL A 644 -3.50 6.57 18.96
C VAL A 644 -2.08 6.33 19.48
N GLU A 645 -1.16 6.01 18.58
CA GLU A 645 0.27 5.90 18.84
C GLU A 645 1.02 6.58 17.68
N GLU A 646 2.11 7.31 17.99
CA GLU A 646 3.00 7.85 16.95
C GLU A 646 3.78 6.69 16.29
N ILE A 647 3.97 6.79 14.97
CA ILE A 647 4.76 5.83 14.20
C ILE A 647 6.20 6.36 14.08
N ALA A 648 7.05 6.00 15.03
CA ALA A 648 8.50 6.24 14.93
C ALA A 648 9.08 5.53 13.68
N GLY A 649 9.38 6.27 12.60
CA GLY A 649 9.76 5.63 11.34
C GLY A 649 9.98 6.49 10.09
N SER A 650 10.60 7.69 10.17
CA SER A 650 11.27 8.29 9.01
C SER A 650 12.26 9.40 9.37
N ASN A 651 13.51 9.31 8.90
CA ASN A 651 14.48 10.40 9.01
C ASN A 651 14.17 11.52 8.00
N SER A 652 13.19 12.36 8.31
CA SER A 652 13.00 13.66 7.66
C SER A 652 12.23 14.62 8.59
N ILE A 653 12.54 15.91 8.49
CA ILE A 653 12.20 16.95 9.48
C ILE A 653 10.70 17.38 9.43
N SER A 654 9.87 16.73 8.62
CA SER A 654 8.67 17.38 8.05
C SER A 654 7.29 16.95 8.54
N LEU A 655 7.04 15.70 8.98
CA LEU A 655 5.68 15.22 9.31
C LEU A 655 5.65 14.11 10.39
N ARG A 656 5.09 14.42 11.58
CA ARG A 656 4.67 13.38 12.55
C ARG A 656 3.49 12.58 11.98
N THR A 657 3.50 11.26 12.17
CA THR A 657 2.50 10.33 11.63
C THR A 657 1.94 9.46 12.75
N TYR A 658 0.62 9.39 12.89
CA TYR A 658 -0.04 8.60 13.94
C TYR A 658 -0.88 7.46 13.34
N ARG A 659 -1.13 6.43 14.14
CA ARG A 659 -2.12 5.38 13.86
C ARG A 659 -3.00 5.15 15.07
N PHE A 660 -4.22 4.66 14.85
CA PHE A 660 -5.01 4.13 15.97
C PHE A 660 -4.33 2.85 16.52
N THR A 661 -4.27 2.72 17.85
CA THR A 661 -3.65 1.56 18.52
C THR A 661 -4.33 0.25 18.13
N GLN A 662 -5.64 0.31 17.90
CA GLN A 662 -6.50 -0.80 17.48
C GLN A 662 -7.41 -0.33 16.32
N THR A 663 -7.43 -1.04 15.19
CA THR A 663 -8.30 -0.69 14.04
C THR A 663 -9.78 -0.65 14.43
N MET A 664 -10.21 -1.59 15.29
CA MET A 664 -11.59 -1.63 15.80
C MET A 664 -12.00 -0.38 16.57
N LEU A 665 -11.05 0.34 17.20
CA LEU A 665 -11.34 1.60 17.88
C LEU A 665 -11.66 2.71 16.86
N GLN A 666 -10.90 2.80 15.76
CA GLN A 666 -11.22 3.72 14.65
C GLN A 666 -12.56 3.37 13.99
N ASP A 667 -12.80 2.07 13.69
CA ASP A 667 -14.08 1.58 13.17
C ASP A 667 -15.26 2.03 14.06
N VAL A 668 -15.16 1.82 15.38
CA VAL A 668 -16.23 2.14 16.34
C VAL A 668 -16.44 3.65 16.47
N ILE A 669 -15.38 4.46 16.52
CA ILE A 669 -15.48 5.93 16.56
C ILE A 669 -16.15 6.45 15.28
N TYR A 670 -15.72 5.96 14.10
CA TYR A 670 -16.30 6.34 12.81
C TYR A 670 -17.76 5.89 12.67
N GLN A 671 -18.09 4.66 13.10
CA GLN A 671 -19.44 4.11 13.02
C GLN A 671 -20.41 4.76 14.02
N ASN A 672 -19.94 5.33 15.12
CA ASN A 672 -20.76 6.09 16.06
C ASN A 672 -21.20 7.47 15.51
N LEU A 673 -20.45 8.07 14.57
CA LEU A 673 -20.79 9.36 13.99
C LEU A 673 -22.12 9.33 13.22
N LEU A 674 -22.97 10.34 13.47
CA LEU A 674 -24.19 10.59 12.68
C LEU A 674 -23.86 10.82 11.20
N LEU A 675 -24.71 10.33 10.29
CA LEU A 675 -24.48 10.39 8.84
C LEU A 675 -24.19 11.81 8.34
N GLN A 676 -24.99 12.81 8.77
CA GLN A 676 -24.74 14.22 8.43
C GLN A 676 -23.37 14.72 8.89
N ARG A 677 -22.89 14.28 10.07
CA ARG A 677 -21.58 14.67 10.59
C ARG A 677 -20.43 14.02 9.81
N ARG A 678 -20.59 12.78 9.33
CA ARG A 678 -19.61 12.17 8.41
C ARG A 678 -19.54 12.94 7.10
N ILE A 679 -20.68 13.27 6.50
CA ILE A 679 -20.76 14.04 5.25
C ILE A 679 -20.08 15.42 5.38
N GLU A 680 -20.29 16.12 6.50
CA GLU A 680 -19.59 17.37 6.83
C GLU A 680 -18.06 17.15 6.94
N LEU A 681 -17.64 16.16 7.73
CA LEU A 681 -16.21 15.92 7.99
C LEU A 681 -15.46 15.47 6.74
N HIS A 682 -16.02 14.55 5.94
CA HIS A 682 -15.45 14.17 4.64
C HIS A 682 -15.32 15.37 3.70
N GLY A 683 -16.33 16.26 3.64
CA GLY A 683 -16.23 17.50 2.86
C GLY A 683 -15.16 18.46 3.36
N ARG A 684 -15.02 18.60 4.68
CA ARG A 684 -14.02 19.50 5.31
C ARG A 684 -12.59 18.97 5.19
N ILE A 685 -12.40 17.65 5.29
CA ILE A 685 -11.11 16.98 5.03
C ILE A 685 -10.74 17.08 3.56
N GLY A 686 -11.66 16.79 2.62
CA GLY A 686 -11.40 16.97 1.18
C GLY A 686 -10.98 18.41 0.84
N GLY A 687 -11.68 19.40 1.39
CA GLY A 687 -11.32 20.82 1.25
C GLY A 687 -10.08 21.27 2.06
N ALA A 688 -9.50 20.42 2.91
CA ALA A 688 -8.21 20.64 3.55
C ALA A 688 -7.08 20.06 2.70
N LEU A 689 -7.21 18.82 2.26
CA LEU A 689 -6.27 18.13 1.38
C LEU A 689 -6.10 18.88 0.04
N GLU A 690 -7.18 19.40 -0.54
CA GLU A 690 -7.13 20.20 -1.77
C GLU A 690 -6.32 21.50 -1.62
N ARG A 691 -6.28 22.08 -0.41
CA ARG A 691 -5.42 23.24 -0.10
C ARG A 691 -3.97 22.87 0.15
N LEU A 692 -3.67 21.60 0.44
CA LEU A 692 -2.31 21.09 0.64
C LEU A 692 -1.68 20.58 -0.68
N TYR A 693 -2.48 19.90 -1.52
CA TYR A 693 -2.01 19.27 -2.76
C TYR A 693 -2.35 20.07 -4.04
N GLY A 694 -3.23 21.07 -3.94
CA GLY A 694 -3.76 21.83 -5.07
C GLY A 694 -5.00 21.19 -5.71
N HIS A 695 -5.53 21.86 -6.73
CA HIS A 695 -6.75 21.42 -7.43
C HIS A 695 -6.51 20.28 -8.44
N GLU A 696 -5.27 20.11 -8.93
CA GLU A 696 -4.90 19.09 -9.90
C GLU A 696 -3.55 18.47 -9.49
N PRO A 697 -3.50 17.69 -8.39
CA PRO A 697 -2.27 17.15 -7.85
C PRO A 697 -1.67 16.06 -8.76
N GLU A 698 -0.34 16.01 -8.80
CA GLU A 698 0.38 15.10 -9.70
C GLU A 698 0.43 13.65 -9.21
N ARG A 699 0.22 13.37 -7.92
CA ARG A 699 0.30 12.02 -7.35
C ARG A 699 -1.03 11.29 -7.44
N LEU A 700 -0.98 10.03 -7.84
CA LEU A 700 -2.16 9.15 -7.88
C LEU A 700 -2.80 8.99 -6.50
N GLU A 701 -2.00 8.85 -5.44
CA GLU A 701 -2.47 8.73 -4.06
C GLU A 701 -3.30 9.94 -3.62
N ASP A 702 -2.84 11.16 -3.91
CA ASP A 702 -3.52 12.40 -3.56
C ASP A 702 -4.86 12.52 -4.29
N LEU A 703 -4.91 12.16 -5.59
CA LEU A 703 -6.14 12.09 -6.39
C LEU A 703 -7.14 11.06 -5.84
N ILE A 704 -6.67 9.88 -5.43
CA ILE A 704 -7.51 8.83 -4.81
C ILE A 704 -8.09 9.33 -3.48
N LEU A 705 -7.27 9.96 -2.63
CA LEU A 705 -7.68 10.45 -1.32
C LEU A 705 -8.69 11.59 -1.43
N LEU A 706 -8.47 12.56 -2.32
CA LEU A 706 -9.43 13.62 -2.65
C LEU A 706 -10.74 13.04 -3.21
N GLY A 707 -10.63 12.06 -4.11
CA GLY A 707 -11.77 11.31 -4.66
C GLY A 707 -12.62 10.66 -3.57
N HIS A 708 -11.98 9.91 -2.68
CA HIS A 708 -12.61 9.27 -1.53
C HIS A 708 -13.35 10.28 -0.64
N HIS A 709 -12.66 11.30 -0.13
CA HIS A 709 -13.29 12.27 0.78
C HIS A 709 -14.40 13.09 0.11
N PHE A 710 -14.23 13.57 -1.12
CA PHE A 710 -15.33 14.28 -1.78
C PHE A 710 -16.50 13.37 -2.18
N SER A 711 -16.28 12.09 -2.48
CA SER A 711 -17.35 11.12 -2.81
C SER A 711 -18.31 10.84 -1.64
N LEU A 712 -17.79 10.89 -0.41
CA LEU A 712 -18.56 10.70 0.84
C LEU A 712 -19.07 12.01 1.43
N SER A 713 -18.86 13.13 0.74
CA SER A 713 -19.33 14.47 1.12
C SER A 713 -20.59 14.89 0.37
N ALA A 714 -21.09 16.10 0.65
CA ALA A 714 -22.14 16.73 -0.16
C ALA A 714 -21.68 17.02 -1.61
N SER A 715 -20.38 17.22 -1.81
CA SER A 715 -19.75 17.55 -3.10
C SER A 715 -19.42 16.31 -3.95
N LYS A 716 -20.36 15.35 -4.05
CA LYS A 716 -20.20 14.11 -4.83
C LYS A 716 -19.62 14.31 -6.25
N PRO A 717 -20.03 15.32 -7.06
CA PRO A 717 -19.50 15.51 -8.42
C PRO A 717 -17.99 15.77 -8.43
N LYS A 718 -17.49 16.45 -7.39
CA LYS A 718 -16.06 16.72 -7.19
C LYS A 718 -15.29 15.44 -6.85
N GLY A 719 -15.91 14.54 -6.06
CA GLY A 719 -15.39 13.20 -5.82
C GLY A 719 -15.29 12.39 -7.10
N ALA A 720 -16.35 12.39 -7.93
CA ALA A 720 -16.33 11.73 -9.24
C ALA A 720 -15.27 12.31 -10.20
N ARG A 721 -15.06 13.63 -10.23
CA ARG A 721 -13.96 14.26 -11.01
C ARG A 721 -12.59 13.74 -10.56
N TYR A 722 -12.31 13.72 -9.24
CA TYR A 722 -11.02 13.25 -8.73
C TYR A 722 -10.82 11.75 -8.93
N LEU A 723 -11.86 10.92 -8.72
CA LEU A 723 -11.80 9.48 -9.02
C LEU A 723 -11.60 9.20 -10.52
N ARG A 724 -12.22 10.00 -11.42
CA ARG A 724 -11.97 9.93 -12.86
C ARG A 724 -10.54 10.31 -13.21
N ALA A 725 -9.99 11.38 -12.62
CA ALA A 725 -8.61 11.80 -12.84
C ALA A 725 -7.59 10.78 -12.29
N ALA A 726 -7.89 10.15 -11.14
CA ALA A 726 -7.12 9.04 -10.61
C ALA A 726 -7.14 7.83 -11.55
N GLY A 727 -8.32 7.47 -12.07
CA GLY A 727 -8.47 6.39 -13.06
C GLY A 727 -7.76 6.69 -14.38
N ASP A 728 -7.77 7.95 -14.84
CA ASP A 728 -7.04 8.39 -16.03
C ASP A 728 -5.53 8.33 -15.82
N ARG A 729 -5.02 8.70 -14.63
CA ARG A 729 -3.61 8.54 -14.28
C ARG A 729 -3.21 7.07 -14.19
N ALA A 730 -4.03 6.23 -13.56
CA ALA A 730 -3.81 4.79 -13.47
C ALA A 730 -3.81 4.12 -14.85
N ARG A 731 -4.72 4.52 -15.76
CA ARG A 731 -4.75 4.08 -17.17
C ARG A 731 -3.47 4.51 -17.90
N ALA A 732 -3.02 5.75 -17.72
CA ALA A 732 -1.79 6.25 -18.33
C ALA A 732 -0.52 5.55 -17.80
N SER A 733 -0.52 5.10 -16.53
CA SER A 733 0.54 4.28 -15.94
C SER A 733 0.32 2.76 -16.08
N TYR A 734 -0.64 2.34 -16.92
CA TYR A 734 -1.00 0.94 -17.20
C TYR A 734 -1.46 0.10 -15.99
N ALA A 735 -1.78 0.74 -14.86
CA ALA A 735 -2.45 0.14 -13.70
C ALA A 735 -3.95 -0.03 -13.99
N ASN A 736 -4.27 -0.86 -14.99
CA ASN A 736 -5.60 -0.93 -15.60
C ASN A 736 -6.68 -1.46 -14.65
N ASP A 737 -6.32 -2.30 -13.66
CA ASP A 737 -7.23 -2.76 -12.63
C ASP A 737 -7.62 -1.64 -11.64
N ASP A 738 -6.65 -0.80 -11.22
CA ASP A 738 -6.98 0.43 -10.49
C ASP A 738 -7.79 1.40 -11.33
N ALA A 739 -7.47 1.56 -12.62
CA ALA A 739 -8.24 2.42 -13.50
C ALA A 739 -9.71 1.97 -13.58
N ILE A 740 -9.98 0.67 -13.82
CA ILE A 740 -11.32 0.08 -13.76
C ILE A 740 -11.99 0.36 -12.41
N ARG A 741 -11.30 0.06 -11.29
CA ARG A 741 -11.81 0.25 -9.92
C ARG A 741 -12.18 1.70 -9.63
N LEU A 742 -11.33 2.65 -10.03
CA LEU A 742 -11.50 4.09 -9.80
C LEU A 742 -12.58 4.69 -10.70
N TYR A 743 -12.68 4.26 -11.96
CA TYR A 743 -13.79 4.61 -12.85
C TYR A 743 -15.13 4.04 -12.35
N GLN A 744 -15.16 2.81 -11.84
CA GLN A 744 -16.35 2.21 -11.22
C GLN A 744 -16.77 2.95 -9.95
N GLN A 745 -15.83 3.36 -9.10
CA GLN A 745 -16.10 4.22 -7.95
C GLN A 745 -16.66 5.59 -8.40
N ALA A 746 -16.07 6.24 -9.40
CA ALA A 746 -16.59 7.50 -9.96
C ALA A 746 -18.01 7.35 -10.51
N LEU A 747 -18.29 6.26 -11.23
CA LEU A 747 -19.58 5.95 -11.84
C LEU A 747 -20.66 5.72 -10.77
N ALA A 748 -20.35 4.96 -9.73
CA ALA A 748 -21.25 4.73 -8.59
C ALA A 748 -21.60 6.05 -7.87
N VAL A 749 -20.64 6.98 -7.76
CA VAL A 749 -20.83 8.29 -7.14
C VAL A 749 -21.74 9.20 -7.98
N LEU A 750 -21.60 9.19 -9.32
CA LEU A 750 -22.50 9.92 -10.23
C LEU A 750 -23.92 9.33 -10.24
N LEU A 751 -24.05 8.00 -10.29
CA LEU A 751 -25.33 7.29 -10.18
C LEU A 751 -26.06 7.66 -8.88
N ALA A 752 -25.34 7.65 -7.75
CA ALA A 752 -25.87 8.06 -6.44
C ALA A 752 -25.96 9.59 -6.25
N GLY A 753 -25.60 10.39 -7.26
CA GLY A 753 -25.71 11.85 -7.28
C GLY A 753 -26.88 12.38 -8.12
N GLY A 754 -27.41 11.58 -9.05
CA GLY A 754 -28.42 12.04 -10.01
C GLY A 754 -27.86 12.99 -11.09
N GLU A 755 -26.55 12.91 -11.34
CA GLU A 755 -25.82 13.84 -12.22
C GLU A 755 -25.76 13.40 -13.69
N ARG A 756 -25.22 14.31 -14.52
CA ARG A 756 -25.37 14.35 -15.99
C ARG A 756 -24.89 13.07 -16.69
N GLU A 757 -25.71 12.56 -17.61
CA GLU A 757 -25.39 11.37 -18.42
C GLU A 757 -24.02 11.39 -19.13
N PRO A 758 -23.58 12.47 -19.82
CA PRO A 758 -22.36 12.42 -20.62
C PRO A 758 -21.09 11.99 -19.86
N GLU A 759 -20.92 12.36 -18.59
CA GLU A 759 -19.76 11.92 -17.81
C GLU A 759 -19.84 10.44 -17.43
N ARG A 760 -21.05 9.89 -17.28
CA ARG A 760 -21.27 8.45 -17.07
C ARG A 760 -20.97 7.66 -18.34
N LEU A 761 -21.34 8.16 -19.53
CA LEU A 761 -21.04 7.50 -20.81
C LEU A 761 -19.54 7.38 -21.05
N VAL A 762 -18.78 8.44 -20.76
CA VAL A 762 -17.30 8.42 -20.82
C VAL A 762 -16.71 7.39 -19.84
N LEU A 763 -17.27 7.24 -18.64
CA LEU A 763 -16.83 6.20 -17.70
C LEU A 763 -17.20 4.79 -18.17
N TYR A 764 -18.41 4.55 -18.68
CA TYR A 764 -18.81 3.26 -19.26
C TYR A 764 -17.88 2.86 -20.41
N GLU A 765 -17.61 3.77 -21.37
CA GLU A 765 -16.70 3.52 -22.49
C GLU A 765 -15.27 3.21 -22.01
N ARG A 766 -14.76 3.97 -21.02
CA ARG A 766 -13.41 3.76 -20.47
C ARG A 766 -13.25 2.47 -19.66
N ILE A 767 -14.27 2.05 -18.92
CA ILE A 767 -14.25 0.75 -18.22
C ILE A 767 -14.31 -0.38 -19.26
N ALA A 768 -15.18 -0.26 -20.26
CA ALA A 768 -15.35 -1.28 -21.30
C ALA A 768 -14.09 -1.46 -22.16
N ASP A 769 -13.39 -0.38 -22.53
CA ASP A 769 -12.07 -0.42 -23.19
C ASP A 769 -11.09 -1.32 -22.42
N LEU A 770 -10.96 -1.08 -21.10
CA LEU A 770 -10.00 -1.75 -20.24
C LEU A 770 -10.42 -3.20 -19.92
N CYS A 771 -11.71 -3.43 -19.65
CA CYS A 771 -12.22 -4.79 -19.45
C CYS A 771 -12.08 -5.64 -20.72
N GLY A 772 -12.25 -5.05 -21.91
CA GLY A 772 -12.03 -5.73 -23.19
C GLY A 772 -10.57 -6.15 -23.36
N ALA A 773 -9.64 -5.21 -23.16
CA ALA A 773 -8.20 -5.48 -23.21
C ALA A 773 -7.71 -6.47 -22.14
N ALA A 774 -8.36 -6.50 -20.97
CA ALA A 774 -8.09 -7.45 -19.89
C ALA A 774 -8.84 -8.80 -20.03
N GLY A 775 -9.46 -9.08 -21.17
CA GLY A 775 -10.17 -10.34 -21.44
C GLY A 775 -11.49 -10.52 -20.66
N ARG A 776 -11.92 -9.55 -19.86
CA ARG A 776 -13.18 -9.53 -19.08
C ARG A 776 -14.37 -9.18 -19.99
N ARG A 777 -14.55 -9.99 -21.03
CA ARG A 777 -15.44 -9.74 -22.18
C ARG A 777 -16.88 -9.43 -21.78
N ASN A 778 -17.46 -10.14 -20.79
CA ASN A 778 -18.85 -9.92 -20.37
C ASN A 778 -19.05 -8.52 -19.78
N THR A 779 -18.20 -8.11 -18.84
CA THR A 779 -18.24 -6.78 -18.20
C THR A 779 -17.97 -5.65 -19.21
N ALA A 780 -17.16 -5.91 -20.24
CA ALA A 780 -16.99 -4.99 -21.35
C ALA A 780 -18.24 -4.89 -22.24
N GLU A 781 -18.91 -6.01 -22.53
CA GLU A 781 -20.16 -6.08 -23.31
C GLU A 781 -21.31 -5.34 -22.57
N GLU A 782 -21.44 -5.54 -21.25
CA GLU A 782 -22.39 -4.82 -20.36
C GLU A 782 -22.15 -3.30 -20.32
N HIS A 783 -20.91 -2.86 -20.17
CA HIS A 783 -20.58 -1.43 -20.12
C HIS A 783 -20.65 -0.75 -21.50
N TYR A 784 -20.29 -1.42 -22.60
CA TYR A 784 -20.55 -0.88 -23.94
C TYR A 784 -22.05 -0.77 -24.23
N GLN A 785 -22.87 -1.74 -23.82
CA GLN A 785 -24.34 -1.64 -23.94
C GLN A 785 -24.88 -0.43 -23.15
N SER A 786 -24.39 -0.22 -21.92
CA SER A 786 -24.73 0.95 -21.10
C SER A 786 -24.37 2.29 -21.76
N ALA A 787 -23.19 2.38 -22.40
CA ALA A 787 -22.79 3.55 -23.17
C ALA A 787 -23.65 3.75 -24.42
N LEU A 788 -23.96 2.67 -25.14
CA LEU A 788 -24.74 2.67 -26.38
C LEU A 788 -26.16 3.19 -26.15
N GLU A 789 -26.85 2.70 -25.12
CA GLU A 789 -28.19 3.15 -24.75
C GLU A 789 -28.22 4.64 -24.38
N GLY A 790 -27.19 5.12 -23.68
CA GLY A 790 -27.03 6.53 -23.35
C GLY A 790 -26.78 7.43 -24.57
N HIS A 791 -25.89 7.04 -25.48
CA HIS A 791 -25.66 7.81 -26.72
C HIS A 791 -26.88 7.84 -27.63
N ARG A 792 -27.65 6.74 -27.68
CA ARG A 792 -28.98 6.68 -28.34
C ARG A 792 -29.98 7.65 -27.73
N ALA A 793 -30.07 7.70 -26.40
CA ALA A 793 -30.95 8.64 -25.70
C ALA A 793 -30.56 10.13 -25.93
N LEU A 794 -29.26 10.41 -26.10
CA LEU A 794 -28.73 11.73 -26.46
C LEU A 794 -28.75 12.03 -27.98
N GLN A 795 -29.10 11.04 -28.81
CA GLN A 795 -29.06 11.10 -30.28
C GLN A 795 -27.67 11.40 -30.89
N ASP A 796 -26.60 11.12 -30.15
CA ASP A 796 -25.21 11.26 -30.60
C ASP A 796 -24.81 10.07 -31.48
N ARG A 797 -25.13 10.16 -32.77
CA ARG A 797 -24.87 9.11 -33.77
C ARG A 797 -23.38 8.79 -33.96
N VAL A 798 -22.48 9.75 -33.73
CA VAL A 798 -21.03 9.55 -33.94
C VAL A 798 -20.47 8.73 -32.78
N SER A 799 -20.85 9.03 -31.54
CA SER A 799 -20.50 8.17 -30.41
C SER A 799 -21.25 6.84 -30.42
N GLU A 800 -22.51 6.79 -30.89
CA GLU A 800 -23.25 5.54 -31.08
C GLU A 800 -22.49 4.59 -32.03
N ALA A 801 -22.05 5.10 -33.19
CA ALA A 801 -21.22 4.35 -34.14
C ALA A 801 -19.87 3.92 -33.53
N ARG A 802 -19.21 4.79 -32.76
CA ARG A 802 -17.96 4.48 -32.04
C ARG A 802 -18.11 3.31 -31.07
N ILE A 803 -19.19 3.31 -30.27
CA ILE A 803 -19.48 2.21 -29.34
C ILE A 803 -19.84 0.93 -30.09
N LEU A 804 -20.63 1.01 -31.17
CA LEU A 804 -20.94 -0.15 -32.03
C LEU A 804 -19.70 -0.77 -32.68
N ARG A 805 -18.74 0.05 -33.15
CA ARG A 805 -17.44 -0.43 -33.64
C ARG A 805 -16.65 -1.14 -32.55
N LYS A 806 -16.53 -0.54 -31.35
CA LYS A 806 -15.82 -1.13 -30.21
C LYS A 806 -16.45 -2.44 -29.75
N LEU A 807 -17.79 -2.50 -29.69
CA LEU A 807 -18.55 -3.71 -29.40
C LEU A 807 -18.36 -4.76 -30.50
N GLY A 808 -18.39 -4.37 -31.77
CA GLY A 808 -18.13 -5.25 -32.91
C GLY A 808 -16.77 -5.94 -32.80
N ARG A 809 -15.71 -5.19 -32.45
CA ARG A 809 -14.38 -5.74 -32.17
C ARG A 809 -14.38 -6.71 -31.00
N LEU A 810 -15.00 -6.34 -29.87
CA LEU A 810 -15.11 -7.23 -28.69
C LEU A 810 -15.81 -8.56 -29.02
N LEU A 811 -16.87 -8.52 -29.84
CA LEU A 811 -17.59 -9.70 -30.31
C LEU A 811 -16.75 -10.52 -31.31
N TRP A 812 -15.97 -9.86 -32.17
CA TRP A 812 -15.01 -10.53 -33.07
C TRP A 812 -13.92 -11.28 -32.29
N ASP A 813 -13.30 -10.62 -31.30
CA ASP A 813 -12.30 -11.20 -30.41
C ASP A 813 -12.90 -12.25 -29.45
N ALA A 814 -14.22 -12.38 -29.41
CA ALA A 814 -14.97 -13.46 -28.76
C ALA A 814 -15.46 -14.55 -29.74
N GLY A 815 -15.02 -14.53 -31.00
CA GLY A 815 -15.42 -15.49 -32.04
C GLY A 815 -16.84 -15.32 -32.59
N LYS A 816 -17.63 -14.34 -32.11
CA LYS A 816 -19.04 -14.10 -32.49
C LYS A 816 -19.14 -13.36 -33.85
N ARG A 817 -18.41 -13.82 -34.87
CA ARG A 817 -18.09 -13.11 -36.14
C ARG A 817 -19.29 -12.43 -36.82
N ILE A 818 -20.43 -13.11 -36.93
CA ILE A 818 -21.65 -12.56 -37.59
C ILE A 818 -22.19 -11.34 -36.84
N LYS A 819 -22.14 -11.33 -35.50
CA LYS A 819 -22.60 -10.19 -34.70
C LYS A 819 -21.65 -8.98 -34.82
N ALA A 820 -20.34 -9.23 -34.98
CA ALA A 820 -19.37 -8.17 -35.21
C ALA A 820 -19.68 -7.38 -36.50
N GLU A 821 -19.84 -8.08 -37.62
CA GLU A 821 -20.20 -7.44 -38.90
C GLU A 821 -21.59 -6.78 -38.87
N THR A 822 -22.52 -7.31 -38.08
CA THR A 822 -23.84 -6.67 -37.86
C THR A 822 -23.68 -5.28 -37.24
N HIS A 823 -22.88 -5.13 -36.17
CA HIS A 823 -22.65 -3.82 -35.56
C HIS A 823 -21.76 -2.90 -36.41
N TYR A 824 -20.84 -3.44 -37.22
CA TYR A 824 -20.10 -2.63 -38.19
C TYR A 824 -21.00 -2.05 -39.29
N ALA A 825 -21.98 -2.83 -39.77
CA ALA A 825 -22.99 -2.33 -40.71
C ALA A 825 -23.94 -1.31 -40.04
N GLU A 826 -24.33 -1.54 -38.78
CA GLU A 826 -25.14 -0.61 -37.98
C GLU A 826 -24.41 0.75 -37.79
N ALA A 827 -23.13 0.73 -37.43
CA ALA A 827 -22.28 1.92 -37.33
C ALA A 827 -22.16 2.67 -38.67
N ALA A 828 -21.95 1.95 -39.77
CA ALA A 828 -21.84 2.57 -41.11
C ALA A 828 -23.15 3.27 -41.53
N ASN A 829 -24.31 2.70 -41.17
CA ASN A 829 -25.61 3.33 -41.43
C ASN A 829 -25.81 4.61 -40.58
N LEU A 830 -25.35 4.64 -39.34
CA LEU A 830 -25.45 5.81 -38.45
C LEU A 830 -24.59 6.99 -38.91
N LEU A 831 -23.38 6.71 -39.41
CA LEU A 831 -22.46 7.69 -39.98
C LEU A 831 -22.87 8.15 -41.39
N GLY A 832 -23.88 7.52 -42.01
CA GLY A 832 -24.36 7.83 -43.35
C GLY A 832 -24.78 9.30 -43.50
N GLY A 833 -24.01 10.06 -44.28
CA GLY A 833 -24.23 11.50 -44.48
C GLY A 833 -23.68 12.41 -43.36
N ILE A 834 -22.89 11.86 -42.43
CA ILE A 834 -22.19 12.62 -41.38
C ILE A 834 -20.72 12.74 -41.75
N ASP A 835 -20.18 13.96 -41.69
CA ASP A 835 -18.75 14.23 -41.83
C ASP A 835 -18.02 13.92 -40.50
N ALA A 836 -17.60 12.65 -40.36
CA ALA A 836 -16.92 12.12 -39.17
C ALA A 836 -15.69 11.30 -39.59
N PRO A 837 -14.66 11.91 -40.20
CA PRO A 837 -13.59 11.21 -40.92
C PRO A 837 -12.78 10.24 -40.05
N ILE A 838 -12.50 10.60 -38.79
CA ILE A 838 -11.76 9.73 -37.85
C ILE A 838 -12.55 8.44 -37.56
N GLU A 839 -13.85 8.55 -37.29
CA GLU A 839 -14.67 7.39 -36.94
C GLU A 839 -14.97 6.51 -38.16
N TRP A 840 -15.19 7.13 -39.34
CA TRP A 840 -15.22 6.41 -40.62
C TRP A 840 -13.92 5.62 -40.86
N ALA A 841 -12.75 6.25 -40.68
CA ALA A 841 -11.47 5.61 -40.91
C ALA A 841 -11.25 4.38 -40.00
N HIS A 842 -11.55 4.49 -38.71
CA HIS A 842 -11.45 3.33 -37.81
C HIS A 842 -12.47 2.24 -38.13
N LEU A 843 -13.70 2.58 -38.50
CA LEU A 843 -14.73 1.59 -38.86
C LEU A 843 -14.33 0.80 -40.11
N LEU A 844 -13.85 1.49 -41.14
CA LEU A 844 -13.38 0.88 -42.37
C LEU A 844 -12.10 0.06 -42.14
N GLN A 845 -11.18 0.52 -41.28
CA GLN A 845 -10.02 -0.26 -40.85
C GLN A 845 -10.44 -1.59 -40.18
N GLU A 846 -11.38 -1.59 -39.24
CA GLU A 846 -11.78 -2.83 -38.56
C GLU A 846 -12.56 -3.78 -39.48
N ARG A 847 -13.35 -3.27 -40.44
CA ARG A 847 -13.95 -4.09 -41.52
C ARG A 847 -12.89 -4.66 -42.47
N GLY A 848 -11.83 -3.90 -42.78
CA GLY A 848 -10.68 -4.41 -43.55
C GLY A 848 -9.94 -5.52 -42.82
N ARG A 849 -9.74 -5.37 -41.50
CA ARG A 849 -9.13 -6.40 -40.63
C ARG A 849 -10.00 -7.66 -40.53
N LEU A 850 -11.33 -7.50 -40.44
CA LEU A 850 -12.29 -8.61 -40.47
C LEU A 850 -12.20 -9.35 -41.81
N ALA A 851 -12.30 -8.63 -42.94
CA ALA A 851 -12.22 -9.20 -44.29
C ALA A 851 -10.92 -9.99 -44.51
N PHE A 852 -9.77 -9.44 -44.06
CA PHE A 852 -8.49 -10.14 -44.13
C PHE A 852 -8.50 -11.46 -43.36
N ARG A 853 -9.02 -11.47 -42.12
CA ARG A 853 -9.12 -12.66 -41.27
C ARG A 853 -10.21 -13.65 -41.70
N THR A 854 -11.11 -13.27 -42.63
CA THR A 854 -12.05 -14.19 -43.28
C THR A 854 -11.61 -14.65 -44.67
N GLY A 855 -10.41 -14.27 -45.13
CA GLY A 855 -9.86 -14.65 -46.43
C GLY A 855 -10.28 -13.76 -47.62
N ASP A 856 -11.12 -12.74 -47.41
CA ASP A 856 -11.46 -11.77 -48.45
C ASP A 856 -10.40 -10.67 -48.49
N HIS A 857 -9.23 -11.03 -49.05
CA HIS A 857 -8.09 -10.12 -49.19
C HIS A 857 -8.38 -8.97 -50.17
N VAL A 858 -9.35 -9.11 -51.08
CA VAL A 858 -9.74 -8.05 -52.02
C VAL A 858 -10.56 -6.98 -51.31
N ALA A 859 -11.59 -7.36 -50.54
CA ALA A 859 -12.33 -6.41 -49.72
C ALA A 859 -11.46 -5.83 -48.59
N ALA A 860 -10.52 -6.60 -48.03
CA ALA A 860 -9.56 -6.09 -47.04
C ALA A 860 -8.73 -4.92 -47.57
N ALA A 861 -8.16 -5.06 -48.77
CA ALA A 861 -7.42 -3.98 -49.42
C ALA A 861 -8.32 -2.78 -49.74
N ARG A 862 -9.53 -3.01 -50.26
CA ARG A 862 -10.49 -1.94 -50.59
C ARG A 862 -10.91 -1.13 -49.36
N TRP A 863 -11.34 -1.81 -48.28
CA TRP A 863 -11.72 -1.15 -47.03
C TRP A 863 -10.56 -0.37 -46.40
N ALA A 864 -9.31 -0.85 -46.55
CA ALA A 864 -8.13 -0.12 -46.10
C ALA A 864 -7.85 1.14 -46.94
N ASP A 865 -8.03 1.10 -48.26
CA ASP A 865 -7.94 2.30 -49.12
C ASP A 865 -9.06 3.31 -48.82
N GLU A 866 -10.29 2.86 -48.58
CA GLU A 866 -11.39 3.71 -48.13
C GLU A 866 -11.07 4.36 -46.76
N ALA A 867 -10.55 3.59 -45.80
CA ALA A 867 -10.10 4.10 -44.50
C ALA A 867 -9.00 5.16 -44.62
N LEU A 868 -8.03 4.95 -45.54
CA LEU A 868 -6.95 5.89 -45.81
C LEU A 868 -7.46 7.19 -46.44
N GLY A 869 -8.51 7.15 -47.26
CA GLY A 869 -9.18 8.33 -47.79
C GLY A 869 -9.69 9.24 -46.67
N TYR A 870 -10.49 8.68 -45.76
CA TYR A 870 -11.03 9.42 -44.61
C TYR A 870 -9.96 9.88 -43.61
N ALA A 871 -8.98 9.03 -43.29
CA ALA A 871 -7.93 9.41 -42.34
C ALA A 871 -7.02 10.54 -42.88
N ARG A 872 -6.81 10.59 -44.20
CA ARG A 872 -6.06 11.67 -44.88
C ARG A 872 -6.91 12.92 -45.15
N SER A 873 -8.24 12.88 -44.99
CA SER A 873 -9.11 14.07 -45.08
C SER A 873 -9.32 14.79 -43.74
N VAL A 874 -8.68 14.34 -42.67
CA VAL A 874 -8.70 15.03 -41.37
C VAL A 874 -7.93 16.37 -41.48
N PRO A 875 -8.51 17.51 -41.08
CA PRO A 875 -7.86 18.83 -41.22
C PRO A 875 -6.54 18.95 -40.46
N ALA A 876 -5.60 19.73 -41.00
CA ALA A 876 -4.27 19.93 -40.41
C ALA A 876 -4.30 20.74 -39.09
N ASP A 877 -5.37 21.51 -38.88
CA ASP A 877 -5.70 22.29 -37.69
C ASP A 877 -6.56 21.51 -36.66
N ALA A 878 -6.81 20.22 -36.89
CA ALA A 878 -7.38 19.33 -35.89
C ALA A 878 -6.50 19.28 -34.62
N ASP A 879 -7.12 18.94 -33.48
CA ASP A 879 -6.43 18.86 -32.21
C ASP A 879 -5.37 17.74 -32.17
N GLU A 880 -4.60 17.68 -31.08
CA GLU A 880 -3.53 16.69 -30.93
C GLU A 880 -4.09 15.25 -30.92
N GLN A 881 -5.23 15.03 -30.27
CA GLN A 881 -5.88 13.71 -30.27
C GLN A 881 -6.38 13.33 -31.66
N GLY A 882 -7.08 14.22 -32.37
CA GLY A 882 -7.61 13.95 -33.70
C GLY A 882 -6.53 13.63 -34.73
N ARG A 883 -5.38 14.32 -34.65
CA ARG A 883 -4.21 14.02 -35.49
C ARG A 883 -3.53 12.71 -35.10
N LEU A 884 -3.48 12.36 -33.81
CA LEU A 884 -2.93 11.09 -33.33
C LEU A 884 -3.80 9.89 -33.75
N GLU A 885 -5.12 10.00 -33.66
CA GLU A 885 -6.04 8.94 -34.11
C GLU A 885 -6.06 8.81 -35.64
N ALA A 886 -5.97 9.93 -36.38
CA ALA A 886 -5.79 9.90 -37.83
C ALA A 886 -4.49 9.18 -38.23
N ALA A 887 -3.37 9.47 -37.56
CA ALA A 887 -2.10 8.79 -37.79
C ALA A 887 -2.16 7.29 -37.42
N ARG A 888 -2.86 6.93 -36.33
CA ARG A 888 -3.13 5.53 -35.96
C ARG A 888 -3.94 4.82 -37.05
N ALA A 889 -5.02 5.43 -37.52
CA ALA A 889 -5.86 4.87 -38.58
C ALA A 889 -5.09 4.71 -39.90
N ILE A 890 -4.25 5.68 -40.27
CA ILE A 890 -3.36 5.58 -41.44
C ILE A 890 -2.42 4.38 -41.31
N ALA A 891 -1.71 4.25 -40.18
CA ALA A 891 -0.78 3.14 -39.98
C ALA A 891 -1.48 1.77 -39.95
N GLU A 892 -2.57 1.62 -39.17
CA GLU A 892 -3.28 0.34 -39.10
C GLU A 892 -3.97 -0.04 -40.42
N ALA A 893 -4.45 0.92 -41.21
CA ALA A 893 -5.00 0.67 -42.55
C ALA A 893 -3.91 0.29 -43.56
N LEU A 894 -2.80 1.04 -43.63
CA LEU A 894 -1.64 0.71 -44.49
C LEU A 894 -1.10 -0.70 -44.19
N ASN A 895 -0.96 -1.06 -42.92
CA ASN A 895 -0.51 -2.40 -42.53
C ASN A 895 -1.51 -3.49 -42.96
N THR A 896 -2.82 -3.23 -42.79
CA THR A 896 -3.90 -4.15 -43.22
C THR A 896 -3.92 -4.32 -44.74
N LYS A 897 -3.74 -3.23 -45.50
CA LYS A 897 -3.59 -3.26 -46.96
C LYS A 897 -2.36 -4.06 -47.39
N GLY A 898 -1.22 -3.84 -46.75
CA GLY A 898 0.03 -4.53 -47.04
C GLY A 898 -0.10 -6.06 -46.91
N VAL A 899 -0.58 -6.57 -45.77
CA VAL A 899 -0.75 -8.03 -45.60
C VAL A 899 -1.81 -8.62 -46.54
N ALA A 900 -2.85 -7.86 -46.89
CA ALA A 900 -3.84 -8.27 -47.88
C ALA A 900 -3.25 -8.36 -49.29
N LEU A 901 -2.45 -7.37 -49.72
CA LEU A 901 -1.74 -7.39 -51.00
C LEU A 901 -0.75 -8.56 -51.10
N ALA A 902 -0.07 -8.90 -50.00
CA ALA A 902 0.85 -10.03 -49.96
C ALA A 902 0.13 -11.38 -50.19
N ARG A 903 -1.06 -11.58 -49.59
CA ARG A 903 -1.90 -12.75 -49.85
C ARG A 903 -2.59 -12.74 -51.23
N LEU A 904 -2.50 -11.63 -51.96
CA LEU A 904 -2.87 -11.51 -53.38
C LEU A 904 -1.65 -11.60 -54.33
N GLY A 905 -0.47 -12.01 -53.84
CA GLY A 905 0.77 -12.14 -54.62
C GLY A 905 1.45 -10.82 -54.99
N ARG A 906 0.95 -9.68 -54.52
CA ARG A 906 1.43 -8.32 -54.87
C ARG A 906 2.52 -7.86 -53.91
N HIS A 907 3.59 -8.67 -53.78
CA HIS A 907 4.58 -8.55 -52.70
C HIS A 907 5.35 -7.22 -52.68
N GLU A 908 5.79 -6.69 -53.83
CA GLU A 908 6.43 -5.36 -53.89
C GLU A 908 5.51 -4.23 -53.42
N GLU A 909 4.22 -4.33 -53.75
CA GLU A 909 3.22 -3.34 -53.33
C GLU A 909 2.92 -3.47 -51.84
N ALA A 910 2.81 -4.70 -51.34
CA ALA A 910 2.68 -5.00 -49.93
C ALA A 910 3.80 -4.36 -49.09
N VAL A 911 5.06 -4.54 -49.51
CA VAL A 911 6.22 -3.91 -48.87
C VAL A 911 6.05 -2.39 -48.78
N ARG A 912 5.76 -1.70 -49.90
CA ARG A 912 5.65 -0.24 -49.94
C ARG A 912 4.53 0.33 -49.06
N GLU A 913 3.43 -0.39 -48.89
CA GLU A 913 2.35 0.03 -47.97
C GLU A 913 2.77 -0.15 -46.50
N VAL A 914 3.45 -1.25 -46.13
CA VAL A 914 3.91 -1.43 -44.73
C VAL A 914 5.13 -0.55 -44.40
N GLU A 915 6.00 -0.21 -45.37
CA GLU A 915 7.03 0.84 -45.20
C GLU A 915 6.38 2.18 -44.81
N GLN A 916 5.34 2.60 -45.53
CA GLN A 916 4.56 3.81 -45.19
C GLN A 916 3.87 3.66 -43.82
N SER A 917 3.38 2.46 -43.46
CA SER A 917 2.79 2.21 -42.13
C SER A 917 3.81 2.43 -41.01
N VAL A 918 5.04 1.95 -41.16
CA VAL A 918 6.11 2.13 -40.17
C VAL A 918 6.49 3.61 -40.10
N ALA A 919 6.71 4.27 -41.23
CA ALA A 919 7.06 5.69 -41.26
C ALA A 919 5.98 6.58 -40.62
N ALA A 920 4.70 6.33 -40.87
CA ALA A 920 3.59 7.04 -40.24
C ALA A 920 3.54 6.79 -38.72
N ALA A 921 3.71 5.53 -38.29
CA ALA A 921 3.71 5.16 -36.88
C ALA A 921 4.91 5.74 -36.11
N GLU A 922 6.13 5.68 -36.65
CA GLU A 922 7.32 6.29 -36.05
C GLU A 922 7.20 7.82 -35.96
N THR A 923 6.69 8.48 -37.01
CA THR A 923 6.47 9.94 -37.02
C THR A 923 5.46 10.39 -35.96
N ALA A 924 4.42 9.59 -35.71
CA ALA A 924 3.41 9.84 -34.68
C ALA A 924 3.78 9.30 -33.29
N GLY A 925 4.98 8.73 -33.10
CA GLY A 925 5.40 8.12 -31.84
C GLY A 925 4.64 6.85 -31.43
N LEU A 926 3.87 6.25 -32.35
CA LEU A 926 3.05 5.05 -32.14
C LEU A 926 3.91 3.78 -32.25
N LEU A 927 4.91 3.65 -31.37
CA LEU A 927 5.97 2.65 -31.50
C LEU A 927 5.46 1.19 -31.45
N ASN A 928 4.35 0.90 -30.76
CA ASN A 928 3.73 -0.43 -30.78
C ASN A 928 3.11 -0.77 -32.14
N VAL A 929 2.54 0.21 -32.85
CA VAL A 929 2.05 0.05 -34.22
C VAL A 929 3.23 -0.11 -35.19
N ALA A 930 4.33 0.64 -34.98
CA ALA A 930 5.56 0.48 -35.74
C ALA A 930 6.14 -0.95 -35.59
N CYS A 931 6.20 -1.51 -34.37
CA CYS A 931 6.64 -2.90 -34.15
C CYS A 931 5.82 -3.93 -34.92
N ARG A 932 4.48 -3.75 -35.04
CA ARG A 932 3.64 -4.60 -35.92
C ARG A 932 4.04 -4.48 -37.38
N GLY A 933 4.32 -3.26 -37.86
CA GLY A 933 4.80 -3.00 -39.21
C GLY A 933 6.17 -3.65 -39.49
N TYR A 934 7.14 -3.48 -38.59
CA TYR A 934 8.45 -4.13 -38.69
C TYR A 934 8.34 -5.67 -38.68
N THR A 935 7.48 -6.23 -37.83
CA THR A 935 7.24 -7.69 -37.77
C THR A 935 6.74 -8.20 -39.12
N ASN A 936 5.78 -7.51 -39.74
CA ASN A 936 5.24 -7.86 -41.05
C ASN A 936 6.27 -7.64 -42.17
N LEU A 937 6.99 -6.51 -42.20
CA LEU A 937 8.04 -6.26 -43.18
C LEU A 937 9.14 -7.32 -43.16
N GLY A 938 9.52 -7.85 -41.99
CA GLY A 938 10.48 -8.95 -41.90
C GLY A 938 10.07 -10.16 -42.76
N VAL A 939 8.80 -10.57 -42.70
CA VAL A 939 8.23 -11.69 -43.47
C VAL A 939 7.97 -11.33 -44.95
N LEU A 940 7.69 -10.06 -45.25
CA LEU A 940 7.52 -9.61 -46.64
C LEU A 940 8.86 -9.53 -47.38
N TYR A 941 9.91 -9.05 -46.71
CA TYR A 941 11.24 -8.94 -47.30
C TYR A 941 11.96 -10.28 -47.44
N THR A 942 11.67 -11.32 -46.66
CA THR A 942 12.22 -12.67 -46.95
C THR A 942 11.77 -13.23 -48.30
N ILE A 943 10.69 -12.69 -48.88
CA ILE A 943 10.25 -12.98 -50.27
C ILE A 943 10.84 -11.99 -51.28
N VAL A 944 10.94 -10.70 -50.94
CA VAL A 944 11.25 -9.60 -51.90
C VAL A 944 12.70 -9.14 -51.90
N ASP A 945 13.31 -8.95 -50.73
CA ASP A 945 14.71 -8.52 -50.57
C ASP A 945 15.24 -9.01 -49.20
N PRO A 946 15.84 -10.22 -49.17
CA PRO A 946 16.26 -10.86 -47.92
C PRO A 946 17.31 -10.07 -47.13
N ALA A 947 18.15 -9.28 -47.81
CA ALA A 947 19.12 -8.41 -47.14
C ALA A 947 18.41 -7.31 -46.35
N LYS A 948 17.34 -6.73 -46.90
CA LYS A 948 16.46 -5.80 -46.17
C LYS A 948 15.68 -6.47 -45.04
N ALA A 949 15.29 -7.75 -45.17
CA ALA A 949 14.63 -8.47 -44.07
C ALA A 949 15.49 -8.46 -42.79
N VAL A 950 16.78 -8.73 -42.94
CA VAL A 950 17.76 -8.69 -41.84
C VAL A 950 17.90 -7.27 -41.26
N GLU A 951 17.95 -6.22 -42.09
CA GLU A 951 18.01 -4.82 -41.63
C GLU A 951 16.74 -4.40 -40.85
N VAL A 952 15.57 -4.70 -41.43
CA VAL A 952 14.24 -4.37 -40.89
C VAL A 952 13.99 -5.08 -39.58
N CYS A 953 14.32 -6.37 -39.46
CA CYS A 953 14.18 -7.09 -38.21
C CYS A 953 15.09 -6.51 -37.12
N ARG A 954 16.31 -6.06 -37.43
CA ARG A 954 17.18 -5.34 -36.47
C ARG A 954 16.58 -4.00 -36.04
N ARG A 955 16.16 -3.15 -36.99
CA ARG A 955 15.50 -1.86 -36.68
C ARG A 955 14.25 -2.06 -35.81
N GLY A 956 13.41 -3.03 -36.17
CA GLY A 956 12.24 -3.40 -35.39
C GLY A 956 12.60 -3.89 -33.99
N LEU A 957 13.64 -4.72 -33.88
CA LEU A 957 14.13 -5.23 -32.60
C LEU A 957 14.65 -4.11 -31.70
N ASP A 958 15.31 -3.10 -32.25
CA ASP A 958 15.75 -1.92 -31.51
C ASP A 958 14.59 -1.01 -31.08
N VAL A 959 13.53 -0.88 -31.88
CA VAL A 959 12.29 -0.23 -31.42
C VAL A 959 11.61 -1.05 -30.32
N ALA A 960 11.53 -2.38 -30.46
CA ALA A 960 10.93 -3.28 -29.47
C ALA A 960 11.71 -3.28 -28.13
N ARG A 961 13.05 -3.18 -28.18
CA ARG A 961 13.93 -2.94 -27.03
C ARG A 961 13.66 -1.58 -26.38
N ARG A 962 13.57 -0.51 -27.17
CA ARG A 962 13.28 0.86 -26.68
C ARG A 962 11.93 1.02 -26.00
N ILE A 963 10.96 0.15 -26.28
CA ILE A 963 9.66 0.09 -25.58
C ILE A 963 9.58 -1.03 -24.53
N GLY A 964 10.64 -1.82 -24.34
CA GLY A 964 10.66 -2.91 -23.38
C GLY A 964 9.68 -4.06 -23.68
N ASP A 965 9.14 -4.17 -24.90
CA ASP A 965 8.19 -5.23 -25.26
C ASP A 965 8.96 -6.50 -25.66
N LEU A 966 8.99 -7.48 -24.77
CA LEU A 966 9.67 -8.75 -24.98
C LEU A 966 8.93 -9.64 -26.00
N GLY A 967 7.61 -9.54 -26.12
CA GLY A 967 6.81 -10.34 -27.07
C GLY A 967 6.96 -9.87 -28.51
N PHE A 968 7.23 -8.58 -28.75
CA PHE A 968 7.72 -8.13 -30.05
C PHE A 968 9.19 -8.54 -30.28
N GLN A 969 10.05 -8.48 -29.25
CA GLN A 969 11.44 -8.94 -29.39
C GLN A 969 11.52 -10.42 -29.81
N ALA A 970 10.74 -11.33 -29.20
CA ALA A 970 10.71 -12.74 -29.58
C ALA A 970 10.28 -12.95 -31.05
N ARG A 971 9.17 -12.33 -31.48
CA ARG A 971 8.67 -12.43 -32.87
C ARG A 971 9.64 -11.84 -33.90
N LEU A 972 10.29 -10.72 -33.57
CA LEU A 972 11.31 -10.11 -34.44
C LEU A 972 12.61 -10.93 -34.48
N LEU A 973 12.99 -11.59 -33.39
CA LEU A 973 14.11 -12.54 -33.35
C LEU A 973 13.81 -13.81 -34.17
N ALA A 974 12.59 -14.34 -34.11
CA ALA A 974 12.17 -15.47 -34.96
C ALA A 974 12.22 -15.09 -36.45
N ASN A 975 11.66 -13.94 -36.83
CA ASN A 975 11.70 -13.45 -38.22
C ASN A 975 13.13 -13.12 -38.69
N PHE A 976 14.00 -12.65 -37.78
CA PHE A 976 15.42 -12.44 -38.04
C PHE A 976 16.16 -13.77 -38.27
N ALA A 977 15.88 -14.79 -37.45
CA ALA A 977 16.46 -16.12 -37.61
C ALA A 977 16.09 -16.74 -38.97
N VAL A 978 14.82 -16.65 -39.37
CA VAL A 978 14.38 -16.99 -40.74
C VAL A 978 15.21 -16.22 -41.75
N ALA A 979 15.22 -14.89 -41.73
CA ALA A 979 15.90 -14.05 -42.71
C ALA A 979 17.41 -14.32 -42.85
N CYS A 980 18.11 -14.55 -41.74
CA CYS A 980 19.53 -14.93 -41.76
C CYS A 980 19.75 -16.27 -42.48
N CYS A 981 18.88 -17.26 -42.25
CA CYS A 981 19.00 -18.60 -42.80
C CYS A 981 18.39 -18.78 -44.19
N THR A 982 17.49 -17.88 -44.62
CA THR A 982 16.87 -17.96 -45.95
C THR A 982 17.88 -17.65 -47.06
N PHE A 983 18.79 -16.67 -46.86
CA PHE A 983 19.65 -16.19 -47.96
C PHE A 983 21.06 -15.69 -47.53
N THR A 984 21.61 -16.11 -46.38
CA THR A 984 22.98 -15.73 -45.98
C THR A 984 23.74 -16.85 -45.27
N ASP A 985 25.08 -16.85 -45.34
CA ASP A 985 25.95 -17.77 -44.60
C ASP A 985 25.93 -17.56 -43.05
N ARG A 986 25.10 -16.65 -42.54
CA ARG A 986 25.08 -16.20 -41.13
C ARG A 986 24.17 -17.05 -40.24
N CYS A 987 23.62 -18.13 -40.77
CA CYS A 987 22.61 -18.94 -40.08
C CYS A 987 23.12 -19.53 -38.75
N THR A 988 24.38 -19.96 -38.69
CA THR A 988 25.02 -20.46 -37.45
C THR A 988 25.46 -19.37 -36.48
N GLU A 989 25.87 -18.19 -36.97
CA GLU A 989 26.41 -17.11 -36.13
C GLU A 989 25.32 -16.20 -35.55
N GLU A 990 24.21 -16.00 -36.29
CA GLU A 990 23.15 -15.06 -35.93
C GLU A 990 21.74 -15.69 -35.99
N GLY A 991 21.51 -16.69 -36.85
CA GLY A 991 20.22 -17.36 -36.97
C GLY A 991 19.88 -18.22 -35.75
N VAL A 992 20.75 -19.18 -35.41
CA VAL A 992 20.58 -20.07 -34.24
C VAL A 992 20.43 -19.26 -32.93
N PRO A 993 21.33 -18.30 -32.57
CA PRO A 993 21.18 -17.57 -31.32
C PRO A 993 19.92 -16.70 -31.25
N ALA A 994 19.40 -16.23 -32.39
CA ALA A 994 18.15 -15.49 -32.42
C ALA A 994 16.92 -16.39 -32.20
N ALA A 995 16.88 -17.57 -32.83
CA ALA A 995 15.81 -18.55 -32.60
C ALA A 995 15.83 -19.08 -31.15
N GLU A 996 17.02 -19.40 -30.62
CA GLU A 996 17.21 -19.79 -29.21
C GLU A 996 16.73 -18.69 -28.25
N LYS A 997 17.05 -17.42 -28.54
CA LYS A 997 16.63 -16.29 -27.69
C LYS A 997 15.13 -15.98 -27.81
N ALA A 998 14.49 -16.23 -28.96
CA ALA A 998 13.04 -16.17 -29.09
C ALA A 998 12.36 -17.25 -28.24
N ILE A 999 12.83 -18.51 -28.33
CA ILE A 999 12.37 -19.63 -27.50
C ILE A 999 12.55 -19.33 -26.00
N GLU A 1000 13.69 -18.76 -25.60
CA GLU A 1000 13.94 -18.37 -24.21
C GLU A 1000 12.92 -17.35 -23.71
N ILE A 1001 12.62 -16.30 -24.50
CA ILE A 1001 11.66 -15.26 -24.15
C ILE A 1001 10.23 -15.81 -24.09
N ASP A 1002 9.80 -16.59 -25.10
CA ASP A 1002 8.44 -17.14 -25.13
C ASP A 1002 8.22 -18.14 -23.98
N ARG A 1003 9.20 -18.99 -23.65
CA ARG A 1003 9.17 -19.84 -22.45
C ARG A 1003 9.18 -19.02 -21.15
N ALA A 1004 9.97 -17.95 -21.07
CA ALA A 1004 10.05 -17.10 -19.88
C ALA A 1004 8.71 -16.40 -19.55
N LEU A 1005 8.01 -15.95 -20.60
CA LEU A 1005 6.71 -15.27 -20.58
C LEU A 1005 5.49 -16.22 -20.66
N ASP A 1006 5.71 -17.54 -20.81
CA ASP A 1006 4.69 -18.59 -20.95
C ASP A 1006 3.82 -18.49 -22.22
N GLN A 1007 4.34 -17.91 -23.31
CA GLN A 1007 3.60 -17.66 -24.58
C GLN A 1007 3.59 -18.90 -25.50
N ARG A 1008 2.88 -19.96 -25.07
CA ARG A 1008 2.78 -21.21 -25.84
C ARG A 1008 2.25 -20.99 -27.26
N GLU A 1009 1.34 -20.04 -27.45
CA GLU A 1009 0.78 -19.67 -28.76
C GLU A 1009 1.83 -19.14 -29.77
N HIS A 1010 2.94 -18.59 -29.28
CA HIS A 1010 4.05 -18.11 -30.12
C HIS A 1010 5.21 -19.14 -30.21
N LEU A 1011 5.50 -19.84 -29.11
CA LEU A 1011 6.67 -20.71 -28.92
C LEU A 1011 6.90 -21.76 -30.03
N ALA A 1012 5.83 -22.30 -30.63
CA ALA A 1012 5.96 -23.27 -31.73
C ALA A 1012 6.71 -22.69 -32.94
N VAL A 1013 6.58 -21.40 -33.24
CA VAL A 1013 7.18 -20.78 -34.43
C VAL A 1013 8.72 -20.76 -34.38
N PRO A 1014 9.39 -20.21 -33.35
CA PRO A 1014 10.84 -20.26 -33.29
C PRO A 1014 11.39 -21.67 -33.06
N LEU A 1015 10.60 -22.60 -32.48
CA LEU A 1015 10.94 -24.04 -32.47
C LEU A 1015 10.98 -24.64 -33.89
N ILE A 1016 9.96 -24.40 -34.72
CA ILE A 1016 9.95 -24.82 -36.13
C ILE A 1016 11.16 -24.26 -36.88
N VAL A 1017 11.43 -22.96 -36.71
CA VAL A 1017 12.57 -22.28 -37.34
C VAL A 1017 13.90 -22.91 -36.89
N LEU A 1018 14.11 -23.14 -35.59
CA LEU A 1018 15.33 -23.79 -35.09
C LEU A 1018 15.46 -25.24 -35.59
N GLY A 1019 14.35 -25.95 -35.71
CA GLY A 1019 14.30 -27.30 -36.29
C GLY A 1019 14.75 -27.33 -37.74
N GLN A 1020 14.20 -26.45 -38.58
CA GLN A 1020 14.58 -26.28 -39.98
C GLN A 1020 16.06 -25.87 -40.13
N ILE A 1021 16.55 -24.97 -39.27
CA ILE A 1021 17.96 -24.57 -39.24
C ILE A 1021 18.87 -25.76 -38.90
N HIS A 1022 18.48 -26.59 -37.94
CA HIS A 1022 19.22 -27.81 -37.60
C HIS A 1022 19.18 -28.87 -38.71
N GLN A 1023 18.08 -28.97 -39.45
CA GLN A 1023 17.96 -29.84 -40.62
C GLN A 1023 18.91 -29.39 -41.75
N CYS A 1024 18.88 -28.11 -42.13
CA CYS A 1024 19.78 -27.53 -43.15
C CYS A 1024 21.27 -27.64 -42.80
N HIS A 1025 21.61 -27.74 -41.51
CA HIS A 1025 22.98 -27.97 -41.02
C HIS A 1025 23.30 -29.43 -40.65
N PHE A 1026 22.53 -30.39 -41.18
CA PHE A 1026 22.75 -31.84 -41.00
C PHE A 1026 22.79 -32.31 -39.54
N ARG A 1027 21.92 -31.76 -38.68
CA ARG A 1027 21.75 -32.13 -37.26
C ARG A 1027 20.35 -32.75 -37.03
N PRO A 1028 20.05 -33.91 -37.62
CA PRO A 1028 18.68 -34.46 -37.70
C PRO A 1028 18.06 -34.76 -36.33
N ASP A 1029 18.90 -35.07 -35.32
CA ASP A 1029 18.42 -35.39 -33.97
C ASP A 1029 17.95 -34.13 -33.21
N LEU A 1030 18.65 -33.00 -33.39
CA LEU A 1030 18.23 -31.71 -32.83
C LEU A 1030 17.01 -31.16 -33.57
N ALA A 1031 16.98 -31.31 -34.90
CA ALA A 1031 15.83 -30.92 -35.71
C ALA A 1031 14.56 -31.67 -35.29
N ALA A 1032 14.65 -33.00 -35.11
CA ALA A 1032 13.55 -33.83 -34.64
C ALA A 1032 13.09 -33.44 -33.22
N LEU A 1033 14.00 -33.08 -32.30
CA LEU A 1033 13.60 -32.58 -30.97
C LEU A 1033 12.77 -31.30 -31.06
N CYS A 1034 13.22 -30.32 -31.86
CA CYS A 1034 12.51 -29.06 -32.06
C CYS A 1034 11.11 -29.26 -32.69
N TYR A 1035 11.00 -30.13 -33.71
CA TYR A 1035 9.70 -30.42 -34.33
C TYR A 1035 8.73 -31.16 -33.40
N ASN A 1036 9.21 -32.10 -32.58
CA ASN A 1036 8.34 -32.79 -31.62
C ASN A 1036 7.84 -31.85 -30.50
N GLU A 1037 8.70 -30.97 -29.96
CA GLU A 1037 8.24 -29.94 -29.00
C GLU A 1037 7.24 -28.97 -29.64
N ALA A 1038 7.47 -28.55 -30.90
CA ALA A 1038 6.52 -27.71 -31.63
C ALA A 1038 5.17 -28.41 -31.88
N ILE A 1039 5.17 -29.73 -32.12
CA ILE A 1039 3.93 -30.54 -32.24
C ILE A 1039 3.20 -30.62 -30.90
N GLU A 1040 3.89 -30.83 -29.78
CA GLU A 1040 3.27 -30.82 -28.45
C GLU A 1040 2.60 -29.46 -28.18
N VAL A 1041 3.34 -28.36 -28.39
CA VAL A 1041 2.83 -26.99 -28.20
C VAL A 1041 1.65 -26.68 -29.12
N ALA A 1042 1.72 -27.00 -30.42
CA ALA A 1042 0.65 -26.72 -31.38
C ALA A 1042 -0.63 -27.53 -31.12
N ASN A 1043 -0.52 -28.74 -30.56
CA ASN A 1043 -1.67 -29.53 -30.12
C ASN A 1043 -2.29 -29.00 -28.82
N GLU A 1044 -1.47 -28.48 -27.88
CA GLU A 1044 -1.99 -27.81 -26.68
C GLU A 1044 -2.71 -26.48 -26.97
N THR A 1045 -2.20 -25.69 -27.92
CA THR A 1045 -2.77 -24.39 -28.30
C THR A 1045 -3.96 -24.51 -29.25
N GLY A 1046 -4.02 -25.59 -30.03
CA GLY A 1046 -5.07 -25.84 -31.02
C GLY A 1046 -4.89 -25.05 -32.32
N GLU A 1047 -3.64 -24.80 -32.72
CA GLU A 1047 -3.27 -24.00 -33.91
C GLU A 1047 -2.75 -24.92 -35.04
N PRO A 1048 -3.64 -25.62 -35.79
CA PRO A 1048 -3.27 -26.73 -36.68
C PRO A 1048 -2.31 -26.33 -37.81
N GLN A 1049 -2.29 -25.06 -38.22
CA GLN A 1049 -1.34 -24.54 -39.22
C GLN A 1049 0.13 -24.66 -38.79
N GLN A 1050 0.41 -24.78 -37.48
CA GLN A 1050 1.77 -25.01 -36.96
C GLN A 1050 2.20 -26.48 -37.08
N LEU A 1051 1.26 -27.43 -37.20
CA LEU A 1051 1.56 -28.86 -37.30
C LEU A 1051 2.14 -29.25 -38.68
N PHE A 1052 1.68 -28.62 -39.76
CA PHE A 1052 2.15 -28.91 -41.13
C PHE A 1052 3.68 -28.86 -41.27
N PRO A 1053 4.38 -27.75 -41.00
CA PRO A 1053 5.84 -27.68 -41.17
C PRO A 1053 6.62 -28.61 -40.22
N CYS A 1054 6.02 -29.04 -39.10
CA CYS A 1054 6.63 -30.02 -38.21
C CYS A 1054 6.56 -31.44 -38.78
N TYR A 1055 5.39 -31.86 -39.29
CA TYR A 1055 5.23 -33.17 -39.92
C TYR A 1055 6.00 -33.25 -41.24
N ASP A 1056 6.01 -32.19 -42.04
CA ASP A 1056 6.78 -32.09 -43.27
C ASP A 1056 8.30 -32.23 -43.00
N GLY A 1057 8.83 -31.45 -42.05
CA GLY A 1057 10.22 -31.56 -41.62
C GLY A 1057 10.58 -32.96 -41.07
N LEU A 1058 9.71 -33.59 -40.28
CA LEU A 1058 9.91 -34.96 -39.79
C LEU A 1058 9.84 -36.02 -40.90
N ALA A 1059 9.03 -35.80 -41.96
CA ALA A 1059 8.98 -36.67 -43.12
C ALA A 1059 10.30 -36.63 -43.90
N THR A 1060 10.81 -35.43 -44.21
CA THR A 1060 12.09 -35.25 -44.91
C THR A 1060 13.27 -35.77 -44.09
N LEU A 1061 13.31 -35.53 -42.77
CA LEU A 1061 14.30 -36.15 -41.87
C LEU A 1061 14.23 -37.69 -41.82
N SER A 1062 13.10 -38.28 -42.19
CA SER A 1062 12.93 -39.74 -42.30
C SER A 1062 13.40 -40.25 -43.66
N LEU A 1063 13.14 -39.50 -44.74
CA LEU A 1063 13.73 -39.75 -46.07
C LEU A 1063 15.27 -39.71 -46.03
N ASP A 1064 15.85 -38.69 -45.40
CA ASP A 1064 17.31 -38.53 -45.25
C ASP A 1064 17.97 -39.71 -44.53
N ARG A 1065 17.23 -40.39 -43.64
CA ARG A 1065 17.63 -41.59 -42.91
C ARG A 1065 17.31 -42.90 -43.65
N GLY A 1066 16.54 -42.84 -44.74
CA GLY A 1066 16.07 -44.00 -45.51
C GLY A 1066 14.86 -44.73 -44.90
N ASP A 1067 14.18 -44.16 -43.91
CA ASP A 1067 13.00 -44.73 -43.26
C ASP A 1067 11.72 -44.36 -44.01
N MET A 1068 11.53 -45.00 -45.18
CA MET A 1068 10.37 -44.76 -46.05
C MET A 1068 9.01 -44.94 -45.34
N PRO A 1069 8.77 -45.99 -44.52
CA PRO A 1069 7.49 -46.14 -43.81
C PRO A 1069 7.18 -44.99 -42.84
N GLU A 1070 8.20 -44.45 -42.16
CA GLU A 1070 8.02 -43.32 -41.24
C GLU A 1070 7.82 -42.00 -42.01
N ALA A 1071 8.53 -41.81 -43.13
CA ALA A 1071 8.33 -40.67 -44.03
C ALA A 1071 6.91 -40.64 -44.62
N ASP A 1072 6.43 -41.76 -45.17
CA ASP A 1072 5.07 -41.92 -45.70
C ASP A 1072 4.02 -41.58 -44.64
N ARG A 1073 4.25 -42.00 -43.38
CA ARG A 1073 3.36 -41.70 -42.24
C ARG A 1073 3.29 -40.20 -41.94
N TYR A 1074 4.43 -39.51 -41.94
CA TYR A 1074 4.47 -38.07 -41.66
C TYR A 1074 3.92 -37.22 -42.81
N PHE A 1075 4.18 -37.56 -44.08
CA PHE A 1075 3.52 -36.90 -45.21
C PHE A 1075 2.00 -37.09 -45.19
N ALA A 1076 1.52 -38.29 -44.82
CA ALA A 1076 0.08 -38.53 -44.65
C ALA A 1076 -0.52 -37.63 -43.55
N LEU A 1077 0.17 -37.42 -42.42
CA LEU A 1077 -0.25 -36.50 -41.35
C LEU A 1077 -0.24 -35.03 -41.80
N ALA A 1078 0.79 -34.59 -42.52
CA ALA A 1078 0.88 -33.24 -43.06
C ALA A 1078 -0.28 -32.94 -44.04
N HIS A 1079 -0.55 -33.87 -44.96
CA HIS A 1079 -1.66 -33.74 -45.92
C HIS A 1079 -3.03 -33.79 -45.23
N ASP A 1080 -3.23 -34.68 -44.26
CA ASP A 1080 -4.46 -34.82 -43.48
C ASP A 1080 -4.79 -33.56 -42.65
N VAL A 1081 -3.79 -32.90 -42.04
CA VAL A 1081 -3.98 -31.60 -41.37
C VAL A 1081 -4.48 -30.54 -42.37
N CYS A 1082 -3.81 -30.39 -43.51
CA CYS A 1082 -4.21 -29.40 -44.52
C CYS A 1082 -5.62 -29.68 -45.08
N ALA A 1083 -5.94 -30.96 -45.34
CA ALA A 1083 -7.25 -31.38 -45.83
C ALA A 1083 -8.38 -31.16 -44.81
N ARG A 1084 -8.16 -31.46 -43.52
CA ARG A 1084 -9.15 -31.27 -42.45
C ARG A 1084 -9.46 -29.81 -42.17
N HIS A 1085 -8.43 -28.95 -42.26
CA HIS A 1085 -8.53 -27.54 -41.86
C HIS A 1085 -8.65 -26.56 -43.04
N GLY A 1086 -8.63 -27.05 -44.28
CA GLY A 1086 -8.77 -26.23 -45.49
C GLY A 1086 -7.57 -25.31 -45.73
N LEU A 1087 -6.37 -25.76 -45.36
CA LEU A 1087 -5.15 -24.98 -45.43
C LEU A 1087 -4.40 -25.24 -46.75
N ASP A 1088 -3.81 -24.20 -47.33
CA ASP A 1088 -2.92 -24.29 -48.48
C ASP A 1088 -1.49 -24.61 -48.02
N PRO A 1089 -0.90 -25.78 -48.36
CA PRO A 1089 0.45 -26.14 -47.96
C PRO A 1089 1.50 -25.10 -48.39
N ALA A 1090 1.39 -24.53 -49.59
CA ALA A 1090 2.35 -23.54 -50.09
C ALA A 1090 2.32 -22.24 -49.27
N GLY A 1091 1.17 -21.94 -48.64
CA GLY A 1091 0.99 -20.79 -47.74
C GLY A 1091 1.48 -21.02 -46.30
N LEU A 1092 2.02 -22.20 -45.98
CA LEU A 1092 2.45 -22.64 -44.64
C LEU A 1092 3.97 -22.93 -44.52
N ILE A 1093 4.71 -22.94 -45.62
CA ILE A 1093 6.15 -23.21 -45.62
C ILE A 1093 6.90 -22.03 -44.96
N VAL A 1094 7.60 -22.31 -43.86
CA VAL A 1094 8.32 -21.29 -43.05
C VAL A 1094 9.70 -20.95 -43.63
N LEU A 1095 10.36 -21.90 -44.30
CA LEU A 1095 11.62 -21.71 -45.05
C LEU A 1095 11.53 -22.46 -46.39
N PRO A 1096 11.56 -21.75 -47.55
CA PRO A 1096 11.19 -22.30 -48.86
C PRO A 1096 12.31 -23.05 -49.60
N PHE A 1097 13.05 -23.94 -48.90
CA PHE A 1097 14.15 -24.72 -49.49
C PHE A 1097 14.16 -26.20 -49.07
N LEU A 1098 12.99 -26.75 -48.73
CA LEU A 1098 12.80 -28.18 -48.45
C LEU A 1098 12.13 -28.92 -49.64
N ASP A 1099 12.10 -28.28 -50.82
CA ASP A 1099 11.67 -28.81 -52.14
C ASP A 1099 12.74 -29.72 -52.78
#